data_AF-A0A8C5AWA1-F1
#
_entry.id   AF-A0A8C5AWA1-F1
#
_cell.length_a   1.000
_cell.length_b   1.000
_cell.length_c   1.000
_cell.angle_alpha   90.00
_cell.angle_beta   90.00
_cell.angle_gamma   90.00
#
_symmetry.space_group_name_H-M   'P 1'
#
loop_
_entity.id
_entity.type
_entity.pdbx_description
1 polymer ?
#
loop_
_entity_poly.entity_id
_entity_poly.type
_entity_poly.pdbx_seq_one_letter_code
_entity_poly.pdbx_strand_id
1 'polypeptide(L)'
;MSPTLSPSPSFSIALSPPYLSPFLSLSPYFLPLSFLSSSPFPPFPSPPSPLSSLALSPSHSSLPFSLSLSFSLSPFPLPPPSLSSSLSSLSPPPSPLSIIPTLSSIFLSPLDRVSQLEQRLQLQEDEIQLLKAALADALRRLGCCEDQGPGAAAPGGPQAPGGHRRPLSTSAPSMSTERLTLVKREMGGGEARSRTTSSSSSSGGKRMFLRGRPVTMHIPDAQRDSYTLDHKGAAPDRKLKLQWVYGYRGRDCRSNLYLLPTGEIVYFNASVVVLLNTEEQQQRHYMGHDDDVKCLSVHPDMVTIATGQVAGNSKDGKVRNKSVYLNTLHVLGMGVFDRAVTCVAFSKSNGGAHLCAVDDANDHILSVWNWQKEKQLAEVKCSNDSVLGAVFHPMDPNLIVTCGKSHINFWTMEGNTLTKKQGLFEKHEKPKYVLCVAFAENGDAITGDSSGNIYVWAKGGSRISQAVAGAHEGGVFSLLVLKDGTMVSGGGKDRRVVLWDHDYTKQSEMEVGEPLGPVRALSEGKPGELFVGTTKNAIIRAAFPDTLTPIVQGHTDELWGLDVHPSMEQFITCAQDKLVQLWDTNSHQPLWSKAIDDQGRSAGFHPSGGVVAVGTMSGRWLVLDTDTRDLVSMHTDGNEIISNIKYSPDGNYLAVGSHDNFVYIYAVTENGRKYSRAGKCSGHSSFVTHLDWSQDSHYLVTNSGDYEILFWEAPSGKHVTSMDAMRNMEWATYTCTLGFNAFGVWPDGADGTDVNAVCKSHSSSLLASADDFGKVHLFTFPCSQPRAPSHKYGGHSSHVTNIAFLHDDSHLISTGGKDTSIMQWAVV
;
A
#
# COMPACT_ATOMS: atom_id res chain seq x y z
N MET A 1 -19.57 -4.15 34.49
CA MET A 1 -18.31 -3.91 33.78
C MET A 1 -17.93 -5.19 33.05
N SER A 2 -17.96 -5.19 31.73
CA SER A 2 -17.38 -6.25 30.89
C SER A 2 -15.97 -5.84 30.48
N PRO A 3 -14.96 -6.72 30.50
CA PRO A 3 -13.62 -6.36 30.05
C PRO A 3 -13.64 -5.98 28.57
N THR A 4 -13.01 -4.85 28.24
CA THR A 4 -12.69 -4.47 26.86
C THR A 4 -11.52 -5.32 26.39
N LEU A 5 -11.83 -6.40 25.65
CA LEU A 5 -10.81 -7.15 24.92
C LEU A 5 -10.16 -6.23 23.89
N SER A 6 -8.83 -6.21 23.86
CA SER A 6 -8.08 -5.67 22.72
C SER A 6 -8.35 -6.52 21.47
N PRO A 7 -8.30 -5.92 20.26
CA PRO A 7 -8.35 -6.71 19.02
C PRO A 7 -7.15 -7.65 18.95
N SER A 8 -7.42 -8.95 19.13
CA SER A 8 -6.44 -10.02 18.99
C SER A 8 -6.29 -10.42 17.51
N PRO A 9 -5.10 -10.85 17.06
CA PRO A 9 -4.98 -11.45 15.73
C PRO A 9 -5.92 -12.66 15.64
N SER A 10 -6.54 -12.81 14.49
CA SER A 10 -7.49 -13.87 14.18
C SER A 10 -7.45 -14.13 12.68
N PHE A 11 -8.19 -15.13 12.22
CA PHE A 11 -8.46 -15.27 10.79
C PHE A 11 -9.97 -15.41 10.54
N SER A 12 -10.42 -14.80 9.45
CA SER A 12 -11.80 -14.87 8.98
C SER A 12 -11.94 -15.98 7.94
N ILE A 13 -13.12 -16.58 7.88
CA ILE A 13 -13.55 -17.35 6.72
C ILE A 13 -14.74 -16.63 6.10
N ALA A 14 -14.67 -16.36 4.80
CA ALA A 14 -15.71 -15.71 4.03
C ALA A 14 -16.17 -16.57 2.85
N LEU A 15 -17.40 -16.35 2.40
CA LEU A 15 -17.98 -16.99 1.23
C LEU A 15 -18.13 -15.98 0.08
N SER A 16 -17.68 -16.35 -1.12
CA SER A 16 -18.01 -15.64 -2.36
C SER A 16 -19.31 -16.19 -2.97
N PRO A 17 -20.48 -15.56 -2.77
CA PRO A 17 -21.67 -15.98 -3.50
C PRO A 17 -21.43 -15.71 -5.00
N PRO A 18 -21.82 -16.64 -5.88
CA PRO A 18 -21.72 -16.46 -7.32
C PRO A 18 -22.62 -15.32 -7.79
N TYR A 19 -22.28 -14.75 -8.95
CA TYR A 19 -23.05 -13.70 -9.61
C TYR A 19 -24.50 -14.16 -9.87
N LEU A 20 -25.47 -13.53 -9.20
CA LEU A 20 -26.88 -13.62 -9.57
C LEU A 20 -27.21 -12.48 -10.53
N SER A 21 -27.06 -12.72 -11.83
CA SER A 21 -27.56 -11.81 -12.85
C SER A 21 -29.10 -11.79 -12.83
N PRO A 22 -29.76 -10.63 -12.99
CA PRO A 22 -31.21 -10.49 -12.82
C PRO A 22 -32.03 -10.96 -14.04
N PHE A 23 -31.63 -12.06 -14.68
CA PHE A 23 -32.29 -12.62 -15.87
C PHE A 23 -32.31 -14.16 -15.89
N LEU A 24 -33.16 -14.76 -15.05
CA LEU A 24 -33.73 -16.08 -15.32
C LEU A 24 -35.22 -16.12 -14.94
N SER A 25 -36.09 -16.20 -15.95
CA SER A 25 -37.51 -16.46 -15.76
C SER A 25 -37.75 -17.91 -15.34
N LEU A 26 -38.71 -18.12 -14.44
CA LEU A 26 -39.12 -19.44 -13.96
C LEU A 26 -39.66 -20.34 -15.08
N SER A 27 -39.21 -21.59 -15.13
CA SER A 27 -40.08 -22.76 -15.33
C SER A 27 -39.38 -24.04 -14.86
N PRO A 28 -40.03 -24.92 -14.05
CA PRO A 28 -39.43 -26.18 -13.58
C PRO A 28 -39.78 -27.38 -14.47
N TYR A 29 -38.97 -28.46 -14.44
CA TYR A 29 -39.38 -29.83 -14.01
C TYR A 29 -38.36 -30.95 -14.34
N PHE A 30 -38.31 -31.95 -13.44
CA PHE A 30 -37.84 -33.34 -13.55
C PHE A 30 -36.38 -33.73 -13.93
N LEU A 31 -35.84 -34.60 -13.05
CA LEU A 31 -34.77 -35.58 -13.27
C LEU A 31 -35.42 -37.00 -13.43
N PRO A 32 -34.67 -38.10 -13.61
CA PRO A 32 -33.75 -38.41 -14.72
C PRO A 32 -34.04 -39.82 -15.31
N LEU A 33 -33.41 -40.22 -16.43
CA LEU A 33 -33.08 -41.64 -16.75
C LEU A 33 -32.13 -41.72 -17.99
N SER A 34 -31.78 -42.93 -18.44
CA SER A 34 -30.48 -43.21 -19.10
C SER A 34 -30.49 -44.05 -20.38
N PHE A 35 -29.31 -44.02 -21.06
CA PHE A 35 -28.75 -44.98 -22.04
C PHE A 35 -29.05 -44.90 -23.57
N LEU A 36 -27.94 -45.14 -24.32
CA LEU A 36 -27.78 -45.78 -25.65
C LEU A 36 -27.94 -45.00 -26.99
N SER A 37 -26.77 -44.77 -27.62
CA SER A 37 -26.36 -45.31 -28.95
C SER A 37 -26.57 -44.54 -30.27
N SER A 38 -25.48 -44.52 -31.06
CA SER A 38 -25.39 -44.51 -32.55
C SER A 38 -25.68 -43.23 -33.38
N SER A 39 -24.99 -43.16 -34.54
CA SER A 39 -24.86 -42.06 -35.53
C SER A 39 -25.44 -42.51 -36.92
N PRO A 40 -25.34 -41.78 -38.08
CA PRO A 40 -24.56 -40.58 -38.45
C PRO A 40 -25.25 -39.48 -39.36
N PHE A 41 -24.42 -38.51 -39.82
CA PHE A 41 -24.61 -37.37 -40.77
C PHE A 41 -25.09 -37.75 -42.21
N PRO A 42 -25.32 -36.81 -43.20
CA PRO A 42 -25.13 -35.32 -43.31
C PRO A 42 -26.46 -34.59 -43.77
N PRO A 43 -26.57 -33.44 -44.53
CA PRO A 43 -25.62 -32.44 -45.09
C PRO A 43 -26.05 -30.92 -44.94
N PHE A 44 -25.73 -30.07 -45.94
CA PHE A 44 -25.94 -28.60 -46.09
C PHE A 44 -26.54 -28.29 -47.51
N PRO A 45 -27.15 -27.09 -47.83
CA PRO A 45 -26.41 -25.85 -48.20
C PRO A 45 -27.14 -24.50 -47.90
N SER A 46 -26.62 -23.38 -48.46
CA SER A 46 -26.97 -21.98 -48.16
C SER A 46 -27.42 -21.13 -49.40
N PRO A 47 -27.17 -19.79 -49.58
CA PRO A 47 -28.25 -18.79 -49.70
C PRO A 47 -28.25 -17.96 -51.02
N PRO A 48 -29.13 -16.93 -51.16
CA PRO A 48 -28.96 -15.87 -52.17
C PRO A 48 -29.12 -14.40 -51.68
N SER A 49 -28.69 -13.46 -52.54
CA SER A 49 -28.88 -11.98 -52.55
C SER A 49 -29.16 -11.57 -54.04
N PRO A 50 -28.96 -10.33 -54.60
CA PRO A 50 -28.68 -8.97 -54.08
C PRO A 50 -29.53 -7.85 -54.81
N LEU A 51 -28.97 -6.62 -55.02
CA LEU A 51 -29.39 -5.47 -55.90
C LEU A 51 -30.48 -4.50 -55.35
N SER A 52 -30.63 -3.22 -55.76
CA SER A 52 -29.78 -2.11 -56.32
C SER A 52 -30.71 -0.85 -56.53
N SER A 53 -30.32 0.41 -56.82
CA SER A 53 -29.16 1.32 -56.54
C SER A 53 -29.57 2.78 -56.94
N LEU A 54 -28.62 3.75 -57.06
CA LEU A 54 -28.76 5.16 -57.55
C LEU A 54 -29.39 6.22 -56.60
N ALA A 55 -29.06 7.53 -56.62
CA ALA A 55 -27.87 8.26 -57.13
C ALA A 55 -27.83 9.75 -56.66
N LEU A 56 -26.67 10.40 -56.88
CA LEU A 56 -26.34 11.84 -56.90
C LEU A 56 -25.78 12.53 -55.63
N SER A 57 -24.80 13.38 -55.90
CA SER A 57 -23.93 14.23 -55.05
C SER A 57 -23.80 15.61 -55.78
N PRO A 58 -22.88 16.57 -55.49
CA PRO A 58 -21.79 16.69 -54.51
C PRO A 58 -22.09 17.80 -53.44
N SER A 59 -21.20 18.40 -52.65
CA SER A 59 -19.73 18.61 -52.62
C SER A 59 -19.30 19.12 -51.21
N HIS A 60 -18.04 19.14 -50.74
CA HIS A 60 -16.72 18.71 -51.27
C HIS A 60 -15.73 18.48 -50.10
N SER A 61 -14.76 17.55 -50.27
CA SER A 61 -13.46 17.42 -49.52
C SER A 61 -13.46 17.29 -47.98
N SER A 62 -12.57 16.51 -47.34
CA SER A 62 -11.49 15.63 -47.84
C SER A 62 -11.27 14.44 -46.89
N LEU A 63 -10.70 13.34 -47.41
CA LEU A 63 -10.77 11.99 -46.78
C LEU A 63 -9.57 11.62 -45.88
N PRO A 64 -9.71 10.60 -44.99
CA PRO A 64 -8.65 10.03 -44.15
C PRO A 64 -8.26 8.58 -44.56
N PHE A 65 -7.53 7.86 -43.68
CA PHE A 65 -7.19 6.40 -43.71
C PHE A 65 -6.11 5.94 -44.73
N SER A 66 -5.38 4.82 -44.58
CA SER A 66 -4.86 4.07 -43.39
C SER A 66 -3.97 2.85 -43.77
N LEU A 67 -3.11 2.40 -42.84
CA LEU A 67 -2.65 1.00 -42.59
C LEU A 67 -1.57 0.27 -43.47
N SER A 68 -0.89 -0.67 -42.77
CA SER A 68 -0.25 -1.96 -43.19
C SER A 68 1.09 -2.05 -43.99
N LEU A 69 2.19 -2.21 -43.24
CA LEU A 69 3.11 -3.39 -43.17
C LEU A 69 3.73 -4.11 -44.41
N SER A 70 5.07 -3.99 -44.52
CA SER A 70 6.10 -5.08 -44.41
C SER A 70 6.89 -5.71 -45.61
N PHE A 71 8.20 -5.95 -45.34
CA PHE A 71 9.20 -6.95 -45.84
C PHE A 71 9.93 -6.94 -47.23
N SER A 72 11.30 -6.99 -47.17
CA SER A 72 12.24 -7.95 -47.85
C SER A 72 13.32 -7.52 -48.90
N LEU A 73 14.60 -7.46 -48.45
CA LEU A 73 15.91 -7.96 -49.02
C LEU A 73 16.48 -7.72 -50.47
N SER A 74 17.70 -7.11 -50.50
CA SER A 74 18.92 -7.44 -51.33
C SER A 74 18.99 -7.08 -52.85
N PRO A 75 20.14 -7.21 -53.62
CA PRO A 75 21.59 -7.42 -53.32
C PRO A 75 22.68 -6.63 -54.16
N PHE A 76 23.91 -6.38 -53.61
CA PHE A 76 25.26 -6.21 -54.26
C PHE A 76 25.48 -5.14 -55.41
N PRO A 77 26.70 -4.87 -56.02
CA PRO A 77 28.08 -5.43 -55.88
C PRO A 77 29.29 -4.42 -55.73
N LEU A 78 30.54 -4.93 -55.85
CA LEU A 78 31.89 -4.27 -55.92
C LEU A 78 32.49 -4.42 -57.37
N PRO A 79 33.78 -4.15 -57.78
CA PRO A 79 35.04 -3.73 -57.09
C PRO A 79 35.87 -2.57 -57.78
N PRO A 80 37.20 -2.66 -58.15
CA PRO A 80 38.39 -2.05 -57.48
C PRO A 80 39.23 -1.12 -58.45
N PRO A 81 40.61 -0.98 -58.45
CA PRO A 81 41.72 -1.26 -57.50
C PRO A 81 42.83 -0.16 -57.36
N SER A 82 43.82 -0.35 -56.44
CA SER A 82 45.29 -0.50 -56.72
C SER A 82 46.30 0.13 -55.72
N LEU A 83 47.33 -0.68 -55.35
CA LEU A 83 48.75 -0.39 -54.94
C LEU A 83 49.07 0.69 -53.86
N SER A 84 50.05 0.54 -52.94
CA SER A 84 50.94 -0.52 -52.42
C SER A 84 51.63 0.06 -51.13
N SER A 85 52.73 -0.34 -50.46
CA SER A 85 53.77 -1.42 -50.42
C SER A 85 54.67 -1.10 -49.18
N SER A 86 55.43 -1.96 -48.48
CA SER A 86 55.55 -3.44 -48.36
C SER A 86 56.70 -3.80 -47.36
N LEU A 87 56.75 -5.04 -46.84
CA LEU A 87 57.90 -5.70 -46.13
C LEU A 87 58.24 -5.21 -44.69
N SER A 88 58.75 -6.04 -43.76
CA SER A 88 59.09 -7.49 -43.74
C SER A 88 59.26 -8.09 -42.33
N SER A 89 59.02 -9.42 -42.20
CA SER A 89 59.63 -10.38 -41.23
C SER A 89 59.36 -10.20 -39.70
N LEU A 90 59.43 -11.22 -38.81
CA LEU A 90 59.72 -12.67 -38.90
C LEU A 90 59.01 -13.41 -37.73
N SER A 91 58.90 -14.75 -37.78
CA SER A 91 58.16 -15.61 -36.83
C SER A 91 59.05 -16.26 -35.72
N PRO A 92 58.47 -16.74 -34.59
CA PRO A 92 59.22 -17.05 -33.34
C PRO A 92 59.52 -18.56 -33.07
N PRO A 93 60.38 -18.88 -32.08
CA PRO A 93 60.54 -20.21 -31.47
C PRO A 93 59.89 -20.35 -30.05
N PRO A 94 59.74 -21.56 -29.46
CA PRO A 94 58.85 -21.78 -28.28
C PRO A 94 59.45 -22.47 -27.02
N SER A 95 58.82 -22.23 -25.85
CA SER A 95 58.83 -23.06 -24.60
C SER A 95 60.15 -23.13 -23.76
N PRO A 96 60.21 -23.66 -22.51
CA PRO A 96 59.16 -24.36 -21.72
C PRO A 96 59.02 -24.05 -20.19
N LEU A 97 57.89 -24.52 -19.62
CA LEU A 97 57.60 -25.04 -18.25
C LEU A 97 58.37 -24.61 -16.97
N SER A 98 57.65 -24.05 -15.99
CA SER A 98 57.68 -24.32 -14.52
C SER A 98 56.76 -23.31 -13.78
N ILE A 99 56.36 -23.41 -12.51
CA ILE A 99 55.82 -24.44 -11.60
C ILE A 99 55.67 -23.73 -10.22
N ILE A 100 54.53 -23.90 -9.53
CA ILE A 100 54.24 -23.56 -8.11
C ILE A 100 54.03 -22.05 -7.72
N PRO A 101 53.17 -21.73 -6.72
CA PRO A 101 52.53 -20.41 -6.59
C PRO A 101 52.81 -19.66 -5.26
N THR A 102 52.41 -18.38 -5.19
CA THR A 102 52.36 -17.59 -3.93
C THR A 102 51.10 -16.74 -3.78
N LEU A 103 50.74 -16.52 -2.51
CA LEU A 103 49.58 -15.78 -2.02
C LEU A 103 49.49 -14.33 -2.53
N SER A 104 48.29 -13.90 -2.91
CA SER A 104 47.89 -12.49 -2.80
C SER A 104 46.43 -12.39 -2.35
N SER A 105 46.22 -11.93 -1.12
CA SER A 105 44.91 -11.64 -0.56
C SER A 105 44.91 -10.22 0.00
N ILE A 106 43.73 -9.60 0.08
CA ILE A 106 43.49 -8.28 0.70
C ILE A 106 44.12 -7.09 -0.04
N PHE A 107 43.50 -6.70 -1.16
CA PHE A 107 43.34 -5.28 -1.53
C PHE A 107 41.99 -5.11 -2.26
N LEU A 108 40.94 -4.72 -1.53
CA LEU A 108 39.72 -4.17 -2.14
C LEU A 108 40.03 -2.78 -2.72
N SER A 109 39.35 -2.40 -3.79
CA SER A 109 39.55 -1.11 -4.45
C SER A 109 39.08 0.06 -3.56
N PRO A 110 39.52 1.30 -3.85
CA PRO A 110 38.99 2.48 -3.17
C PRO A 110 37.47 2.64 -3.34
N LEU A 111 36.90 2.24 -4.48
CA LEU A 111 35.46 2.29 -4.75
C LEU A 111 34.68 1.34 -3.85
N ASP A 112 35.14 0.09 -3.69
CA ASP A 112 34.48 -0.90 -2.83
C ASP A 112 34.46 -0.45 -1.37
N ARG A 113 35.51 0.27 -0.92
CA ARG A 113 35.59 0.84 0.43
C ARG A 113 34.62 2.00 0.64
N VAL A 114 34.40 2.84 -0.38
CA VAL A 114 33.39 3.90 -0.32
C VAL A 114 31.99 3.28 -0.25
N SER A 115 31.67 2.33 -1.14
CA SER A 115 30.38 1.65 -1.14
C SER A 115 30.08 0.90 0.17
N GLN A 116 31.09 0.26 0.78
CA GLN A 116 30.94 -0.35 2.11
C GLN A 116 30.80 0.65 3.26
N LEU A 117 31.26 1.89 3.11
CA LEU A 117 31.04 2.95 4.09
C LEU A 117 29.66 3.58 3.93
N GLU A 118 29.21 3.82 2.70
CA GLU A 118 27.84 4.28 2.38
C GLU A 118 26.79 3.28 2.88
N GLN A 119 26.98 1.98 2.60
CA GLN A 119 26.07 0.94 3.09
C GLN A 119 26.06 0.81 4.62
N ARG A 120 27.17 1.14 5.30
CA ARG A 120 27.22 1.19 6.78
C ARG A 120 26.56 2.45 7.33
N LEU A 121 26.73 3.59 6.67
CA LEU A 121 26.08 4.84 7.06
C LEU A 121 24.57 4.69 6.97
N GLN A 122 24.04 4.16 5.87
CA GLN A 122 22.61 3.86 5.71
C GLN A 122 22.09 2.97 6.84
N LEU A 123 22.78 1.86 7.15
CA LEU A 123 22.37 0.97 8.25
C LEU A 123 22.40 1.66 9.62
N GLN A 124 23.31 2.62 9.85
CA GLN A 124 23.34 3.40 11.09
C GLN A 124 22.26 4.49 11.11
N GLU A 125 21.90 5.08 9.97
CA GLU A 125 20.79 6.02 9.85
C GLU A 125 19.44 5.32 10.08
N ASP A 126 19.24 4.13 9.49
CA ASP A 126 18.09 3.25 9.72
C ASP A 126 17.97 2.87 11.22
N GLU A 127 19.09 2.48 11.86
CA GLU A 127 19.14 2.15 13.29
C GLU A 127 18.86 3.38 14.17
N ILE A 128 19.39 4.55 13.83
CA ILE A 128 19.09 5.82 14.52
C ILE A 128 17.62 6.21 14.35
N GLN A 129 17.02 5.99 13.18
CA GLN A 129 15.61 6.28 12.94
C GLN A 129 14.69 5.33 13.73
N LEU A 130 15.05 4.05 13.81
CA LEU A 130 14.39 3.06 14.67
C LEU A 130 14.50 3.44 16.16
N LEU A 131 15.70 3.87 16.62
CA LEU A 131 15.93 4.33 17.99
C LEU A 131 15.16 5.61 18.31
N LYS A 132 15.06 6.57 17.38
CA LYS A 132 14.20 7.77 17.53
C LYS A 132 12.73 7.39 17.67
N ALA A 133 12.23 6.46 16.85
CA ALA A 133 10.85 5.98 16.95
C ALA A 133 10.57 5.24 18.27
N ALA A 134 11.50 4.38 18.71
CA ALA A 134 11.42 3.68 19.99
C ALA A 134 11.48 4.64 21.19
N LEU A 135 12.29 5.70 21.11
CA LEU A 135 12.35 6.76 22.14
C LEU A 135 11.05 7.57 22.17
N ALA A 136 10.47 7.93 21.02
CA ALA A 136 9.16 8.59 20.94
C ALA A 136 8.03 7.71 21.50
N ASP A 137 8.13 6.38 21.37
CA ASP A 137 7.21 5.46 22.01
C ASP A 137 7.41 5.37 23.53
N ALA A 138 8.66 5.26 23.99
CA ALA A 138 9.00 5.26 25.41
C ALA A 138 8.55 6.56 26.12
N LEU A 139 8.71 7.72 25.47
CA LEU A 139 8.24 9.01 25.98
C LEU A 139 6.71 9.09 26.04
N ARG A 140 5.99 8.55 25.04
CA ARG A 140 4.52 8.43 25.09
C ARG A 140 4.06 7.54 26.25
N ARG A 141 4.73 6.41 26.50
CA ARG A 141 4.45 5.52 27.64
C ARG A 141 4.72 6.21 28.98
N LEU A 142 5.80 6.97 29.10
CA LEU A 142 6.14 7.72 30.32
C LEU A 142 5.14 8.84 30.62
N GLY A 143 4.71 9.62 29.61
CA GLY A 143 3.67 10.64 29.80
C GLY A 143 2.35 10.04 30.30
N CYS A 144 1.97 8.85 29.82
CA CYS A 144 0.78 8.15 30.31
C CYS A 144 0.88 7.67 31.78
N CYS A 145 2.08 7.63 32.36
CA CYS A 145 2.28 7.31 33.78
C CYS A 145 2.21 8.55 34.68
N GLU A 146 2.62 9.73 34.21
CA GLU A 146 2.57 10.96 35.02
C GLU A 146 1.12 11.49 35.22
N ASP A 147 0.21 11.21 34.29
CA ASP A 147 -1.23 11.48 34.46
C ASP A 147 -1.93 10.55 35.49
N GLN A 148 -1.26 9.51 35.99
CA GLN A 148 -1.78 8.63 37.06
C GLN A 148 -1.16 8.97 38.43
N GLY A 149 -1.66 10.03 39.05
CA GLY A 149 -1.28 10.43 40.41
C GLY A 149 -1.45 9.28 41.43
N PRO A 150 -0.46 9.03 42.31
CA PRO A 150 -0.38 7.80 43.10
C PRO A 150 -1.45 7.71 44.20
N GLY A 151 -2.47 6.88 43.98
CA GLY A 151 -3.39 6.42 45.02
C GLY A 151 -2.69 5.48 46.01
N ALA A 152 -2.77 5.78 47.31
CA ALA A 152 -1.94 5.15 48.32
C ALA A 152 -2.41 3.76 48.78
N ALA A 153 -1.50 2.80 48.82
CA ALA A 153 -1.55 1.62 49.68
C ALA A 153 -0.12 1.16 50.04
N ALA A 154 0.15 0.92 51.32
CA ALA A 154 1.42 0.38 51.81
C ALA A 154 1.16 -0.85 52.69
N PRO A 155 2.10 -1.81 52.75
CA PRO A 155 2.57 -2.24 54.07
C PRO A 155 4.06 -2.66 54.14
N GLY A 156 4.66 -2.53 55.33
CA GLY A 156 5.83 -3.31 55.77
C GLY A 156 7.22 -2.69 55.59
N GLY A 157 8.05 -2.75 56.64
CA GLY A 157 9.50 -2.45 56.62
C GLY A 157 10.34 -3.74 56.76
N PRO A 158 11.60 -3.72 57.29
CA PRO A 158 12.28 -2.60 57.96
C PRO A 158 13.79 -2.35 57.61
N GLN A 159 14.22 -1.10 57.87
CA GLN A 159 15.54 -0.62 58.36
C GLN A 159 16.92 -1.21 57.89
N ALA A 160 17.72 -0.29 57.30
CA ALA A 160 19.12 0.05 57.69
C ALA A 160 20.32 -0.88 57.29
N PRO A 161 21.59 -0.39 57.31
CA PRO A 161 22.08 0.95 56.91
C PRO A 161 23.45 0.98 56.16
N GLY A 162 23.74 2.12 55.49
CA GLY A 162 25.10 2.70 55.46
C GLY A 162 25.97 2.49 54.21
N GLY A 163 26.70 3.55 53.80
CA GLY A 163 27.72 3.49 52.73
C GLY A 163 28.12 4.87 52.18
N HIS A 164 29.29 5.40 52.57
CA HIS A 164 29.82 6.66 52.03
C HIS A 164 30.68 6.45 50.78
N ARG A 165 30.57 7.33 49.76
CA ARG A 165 31.66 8.25 49.36
C ARG A 165 31.29 9.26 48.26
N ARG A 166 32.03 10.36 48.25
CA ARG A 166 32.11 11.49 47.28
C ARG A 166 33.43 11.36 46.49
N PRO A 167 33.75 12.26 45.52
CA PRO A 167 32.93 13.02 44.57
C PRO A 167 33.50 12.91 43.13
N LEU A 168 32.96 13.69 42.17
CA LEU A 168 33.74 14.71 41.43
C LEU A 168 32.81 15.65 40.65
N SER A 169 33.30 16.84 40.29
CA SER A 169 32.47 17.91 39.71
C SER A 169 33.30 18.83 38.81
N THR A 170 32.76 19.23 37.66
CA THR A 170 33.23 20.36 36.85
C THR A 170 32.06 21.29 36.51
N SER A 171 32.30 22.58 36.62
CA SER A 171 31.39 23.70 36.33
C SER A 171 31.41 24.07 34.83
N ALA A 172 30.60 24.97 34.26
CA ALA A 172 29.62 25.97 34.72
C ALA A 172 28.70 26.32 33.49
N PRO A 173 27.91 27.43 33.47
CA PRO A 173 27.18 28.16 34.51
C PRO A 173 25.65 28.22 34.21
N SER A 174 24.87 28.97 34.99
CA SER A 174 23.41 29.12 34.84
C SER A 174 22.96 30.50 34.33
N MET A 175 21.76 30.60 33.76
CA MET A 175 20.97 31.85 33.71
C MET A 175 19.52 31.60 34.17
N SER A 176 19.02 32.55 34.96
CA SER A 176 17.80 32.60 35.77
C SER A 176 16.48 32.13 35.13
N THR A 177 15.63 31.46 35.92
CA THR A 177 14.19 31.31 35.68
C THR A 177 13.39 32.01 36.78
N GLU A 178 12.92 33.23 36.55
CA GLU A 178 11.99 33.93 37.44
C GLU A 178 10.81 34.55 36.66
N ARG A 179 9.63 33.90 36.76
CA ARG A 179 8.27 34.50 36.84
C ARG A 179 7.20 33.43 36.56
N LEU A 180 6.73 32.74 37.60
CA LEU A 180 5.56 31.86 37.49
C LEU A 180 4.75 31.77 38.81
N THR A 181 4.45 32.93 39.40
CA THR A 181 3.69 33.04 40.66
C THR A 181 2.68 34.20 40.64
N LEU A 182 1.59 34.07 39.88
CA LEU A 182 0.29 34.64 40.26
C LEU A 182 -0.87 33.93 39.54
N VAL A 183 -2.11 34.16 40.03
CA VAL A 183 -3.39 33.53 39.62
C VAL A 183 -3.61 32.10 40.16
N LYS A 184 -4.04 32.01 41.43
CA LYS A 184 -4.69 30.80 41.98
C LYS A 184 -5.81 31.14 42.98
N ARG A 185 -6.82 31.84 42.46
CA ARG A 185 -8.17 32.13 43.00
C ARG A 185 -8.95 32.70 41.79
N GLU A 186 -10.22 32.37 41.54
CA GLU A 186 -11.24 31.69 42.35
C GLU A 186 -11.94 30.58 41.53
N MET A 187 -12.47 29.55 42.20
CA MET A 187 -13.42 28.57 41.64
C MET A 187 -14.35 28.11 42.78
N GLY A 188 -15.62 28.49 42.72
CA GLY A 188 -16.69 27.84 43.49
C GLY A 188 -17.06 26.49 42.86
N GLY A 189 -17.63 25.58 43.66
CA GLY A 189 -17.93 24.22 43.20
C GLY A 189 -18.96 24.17 42.05
N GLY A 190 -18.65 23.37 41.02
CA GLY A 190 -19.53 23.05 39.89
C GLY A 190 -18.96 21.85 39.12
N GLU A 191 -19.81 21.08 38.46
CA GLU A 191 -19.46 19.76 37.92
C GLU A 191 -18.38 19.81 36.82
N ALA A 192 -17.47 18.84 36.84
CA ALA A 192 -16.34 18.74 35.93
C ALA A 192 -16.74 18.20 34.54
N ARG A 193 -17.43 19.02 33.73
CA ARG A 193 -17.48 18.80 32.28
C ARG A 193 -16.09 19.05 31.67
N SER A 194 -15.53 18.06 30.99
CA SER A 194 -14.38 18.27 30.08
C SER A 194 -14.76 19.30 29.01
N ARG A 195 -13.89 20.28 28.77
CA ARG A 195 -14.15 21.40 27.84
C ARG A 195 -13.26 21.29 26.61
N THR A 196 -13.63 20.42 25.67
CA THR A 196 -12.96 20.28 24.37
C THR A 196 -13.15 21.50 23.45
N THR A 197 -14.18 22.32 23.70
CA THR A 197 -14.35 23.65 23.10
C THR A 197 -14.76 24.72 24.14
N SER A 198 -14.50 25.99 23.83
CA SER A 198 -14.97 27.15 24.61
C SER A 198 -15.21 28.40 23.74
N SER A 199 -16.11 29.29 24.16
CA SER A 199 -16.25 30.63 23.58
C SER A 199 -15.38 31.66 24.30
N SER A 200 -14.90 32.68 23.57
CA SER A 200 -14.47 33.96 24.17
C SER A 200 -15.55 35.02 23.96
N SER A 201 -15.82 35.84 24.98
CA SER A 201 -16.77 36.96 24.91
C SER A 201 -16.13 38.26 24.44
N SER A 202 -14.80 38.36 24.44
CA SER A 202 -14.06 39.60 24.20
C SER A 202 -13.44 39.75 22.81
N SER A 203 -13.39 38.69 21.99
CA SER A 203 -12.72 38.71 20.67
C SER A 203 -13.49 38.03 19.53
N GLY A 204 -14.72 37.56 19.77
CA GLY A 204 -15.54 36.87 18.77
C GLY A 204 -15.00 35.51 18.30
N GLY A 205 -13.91 35.02 18.90
CA GLY A 205 -13.31 33.73 18.59
C GLY A 205 -13.93 32.57 19.39
N LYS A 206 -14.00 31.40 18.78
CA LYS A 206 -14.19 30.12 19.47
C LYS A 206 -12.82 29.45 19.62
N ARG A 207 -12.65 28.63 20.66
CA ARG A 207 -11.42 27.87 20.89
C ARG A 207 -11.71 26.38 20.94
N MET A 208 -10.99 25.62 20.14
CA MET A 208 -10.86 24.16 20.25
C MET A 208 -9.60 23.85 21.05
N PHE A 209 -9.55 22.71 21.75
CA PHE A 209 -8.38 22.28 22.51
C PHE A 209 -7.81 20.97 21.95
N LEU A 210 -6.61 21.03 21.37
CA LEU A 210 -5.82 19.86 20.95
C LEU A 210 -4.71 19.65 21.99
N ARG A 211 -4.67 18.49 22.67
CA ARG A 211 -3.82 18.25 23.85
C ARG A 211 -3.79 19.40 24.87
N GLY A 212 -4.92 20.08 25.07
CA GLY A 212 -5.04 21.23 25.98
C GLY A 212 -4.46 22.55 25.45
N ARG A 213 -3.77 22.57 24.30
CA ARG A 213 -3.41 23.83 23.61
C ARG A 213 -4.66 24.45 22.94
N PRO A 214 -4.98 25.72 23.18
CA PRO A 214 -6.16 26.38 22.61
C PRO A 214 -5.90 26.89 21.17
N VAL A 215 -6.43 26.19 20.17
CA VAL A 215 -6.49 26.69 18.78
C VAL A 215 -7.66 27.67 18.68
N THR A 216 -7.39 28.93 18.33
CA THR A 216 -8.41 29.97 18.21
C THR A 216 -8.87 30.10 16.77
N MET A 217 -10.18 30.01 16.55
CA MET A 217 -10.82 30.11 15.24
C MET A 217 -11.92 31.16 15.28
N HIS A 218 -12.11 31.87 14.17
CA HIS A 218 -13.04 32.98 14.07
C HIS A 218 -14.27 32.60 13.26
N ILE A 219 -15.44 33.01 13.76
CA ILE A 219 -16.72 32.84 13.06
C ILE A 219 -16.82 33.93 11.98
N PRO A 220 -17.28 33.60 10.76
CA PRO A 220 -17.71 34.58 9.77
C PRO A 220 -18.89 35.40 10.30
N ASP A 221 -18.96 36.70 9.98
CA ASP A 221 -19.96 37.59 10.60
C ASP A 221 -21.40 37.17 10.30
N ALA A 222 -21.67 36.58 9.12
CA ALA A 222 -22.98 36.05 8.74
C ALA A 222 -23.51 34.91 9.64
N GLN A 223 -22.65 34.23 10.40
CA GLN A 223 -23.04 33.17 11.33
C GLN A 223 -22.90 33.59 12.81
N ARG A 224 -22.28 34.73 13.09
CA ARG A 224 -21.79 35.14 14.41
C ARG A 224 -22.87 35.18 15.49
N ASP A 225 -24.04 35.70 15.16
CA ASP A 225 -25.14 35.92 16.11
C ASP A 225 -26.08 34.71 16.23
N SER A 226 -26.09 33.82 15.24
CA SER A 226 -26.89 32.58 15.23
C SER A 226 -26.13 31.36 15.76
N TYR A 227 -24.80 31.41 15.87
CA TYR A 227 -23.98 30.25 16.18
C TYR A 227 -24.01 29.85 17.67
N THR A 228 -24.60 28.69 17.95
CA THR A 228 -24.61 28.03 19.27
C THR A 228 -23.84 26.71 19.27
N LEU A 229 -23.11 26.41 20.36
CA LEU A 229 -22.28 25.21 20.52
C LEU A 229 -23.08 23.92 20.83
N ASP A 230 -24.30 24.04 21.31
CA ASP A 230 -25.19 22.90 21.59
C ASP A 230 -25.97 22.42 20.34
N HIS A 231 -25.82 23.11 19.20
CA HIS A 231 -26.47 22.75 17.96
C HIS A 231 -25.75 21.58 17.26
N LYS A 232 -26.44 20.46 17.11
CA LYS A 232 -25.92 19.29 16.39
C LYS A 232 -26.17 19.45 14.89
N GLY A 233 -25.10 19.48 14.10
CA GLY A 233 -25.20 19.38 12.65
C GLY A 233 -25.81 18.06 12.19
N ALA A 234 -26.33 18.02 10.96
CA ALA A 234 -26.82 16.80 10.32
C ALA A 234 -25.67 15.96 9.76
N ALA A 235 -25.83 14.63 9.75
CA ALA A 235 -24.98 13.75 8.96
C ALA A 235 -25.22 14.00 7.47
N PRO A 236 -24.21 13.82 6.59
CA PRO A 236 -24.40 14.06 5.17
C PRO A 236 -25.40 13.07 4.56
N ASP A 237 -26.22 13.55 3.63
CA ASP A 237 -27.19 12.73 2.90
C ASP A 237 -26.50 11.69 2.00
N ARG A 238 -25.34 12.07 1.43
CA ARG A 238 -24.48 11.22 0.61
C ARG A 238 -23.62 10.29 1.45
N LYS A 239 -23.21 9.18 0.84
CA LYS A 239 -22.29 8.18 1.38
C LYS A 239 -21.17 7.89 0.40
N LEU A 240 -20.14 7.19 0.89
CA LEU A 240 -19.07 6.63 0.08
C LEU A 240 -19.31 5.13 -0.09
N LYS A 241 -18.98 4.61 -1.27
CA LYS A 241 -18.96 3.18 -1.57
C LYS A 241 -17.61 2.85 -2.20
N LEU A 242 -16.83 1.96 -1.58
CA LEU A 242 -15.58 1.48 -2.19
C LEU A 242 -15.89 0.84 -3.55
N GLN A 243 -15.18 1.30 -4.57
CA GLN A 243 -15.33 0.88 -5.96
C GLN A 243 -14.05 0.23 -6.46
N TRP A 244 -12.88 0.80 -6.14
CA TRP A 244 -11.58 0.26 -6.55
C TRP A 244 -10.52 0.38 -5.46
N VAL A 245 -9.65 -0.61 -5.39
CA VAL A 245 -8.40 -0.62 -4.64
C VAL A 245 -7.25 -0.83 -5.64
N TYR A 246 -6.33 0.13 -5.70
CA TYR A 246 -5.12 0.06 -6.51
C TYR A 246 -3.99 -0.61 -5.72
N GLY A 247 -3.04 -1.20 -6.45
CA GLY A 247 -1.92 -1.97 -5.90
C GLY A 247 -2.30 -3.37 -5.41
N TYR A 248 -1.28 -4.23 -5.36
CA TYR A 248 -1.34 -5.60 -4.84
C TYR A 248 -0.22 -5.79 -3.82
N ARG A 249 -0.46 -6.46 -2.70
CA ARG A 249 0.57 -6.62 -1.67
C ARG A 249 1.58 -7.73 -1.99
N GLY A 250 2.59 -7.42 -2.80
CA GLY A 250 3.63 -8.37 -3.22
C GLY A 250 5.02 -8.15 -2.62
N ARG A 251 5.30 -6.95 -2.07
CA ARG A 251 6.60 -6.63 -1.46
C ARG A 251 6.95 -7.55 -0.27
N ASP A 252 6.10 -7.58 0.76
CA ASP A 252 6.32 -8.33 2.01
C ASP A 252 5.59 -9.69 2.06
N CYS A 253 4.39 -9.77 1.48
CA CYS A 253 3.52 -10.95 1.49
C CYS A 253 3.80 -11.93 0.33
N ARG A 254 3.18 -13.10 0.39
CA ARG A 254 3.37 -14.25 -0.53
C ARG A 254 2.14 -15.15 -0.54
N SER A 255 2.05 -16.06 -1.51
CA SER A 255 0.98 -17.07 -1.61
C SER A 255 -0.42 -16.46 -1.49
N ASN A 256 -0.62 -15.34 -2.18
CA ASN A 256 -1.75 -14.43 -1.99
C ASN A 256 -2.36 -13.97 -3.33
N LEU A 257 -2.35 -14.84 -4.33
CA LEU A 257 -2.89 -14.61 -5.67
C LEU A 257 -3.55 -15.88 -6.21
N TYR A 258 -4.86 -15.86 -6.42
CA TYR A 258 -5.68 -17.02 -6.81
C TYR A 258 -6.71 -16.66 -7.88
N LEU A 259 -6.92 -17.50 -8.89
CA LEU A 259 -8.09 -17.38 -9.79
C LEU A 259 -9.26 -18.23 -9.25
N LEU A 260 -10.46 -17.65 -9.16
CA LEU A 260 -11.70 -18.40 -8.90
C LEU A 260 -12.34 -18.92 -10.21
N PRO A 261 -13.15 -19.99 -10.17
CA PRO A 261 -13.94 -20.46 -11.31
C PRO A 261 -14.94 -19.44 -11.87
N THR A 262 -15.23 -18.36 -11.14
CA THR A 262 -16.02 -17.21 -11.62
C THR A 262 -15.27 -16.34 -12.63
N GLY A 263 -13.95 -16.50 -12.76
CA GLY A 263 -13.07 -15.59 -13.51
C GLY A 263 -12.49 -14.46 -12.65
N GLU A 264 -12.89 -14.35 -11.38
CA GLU A 264 -12.38 -13.33 -10.45
C GLU A 264 -10.99 -13.70 -9.91
N ILE A 265 -10.03 -12.78 -10.04
CA ILE A 265 -8.70 -12.88 -9.43
C ILE A 265 -8.79 -12.37 -7.99
N VAL A 266 -8.41 -13.20 -7.02
CA VAL A 266 -8.38 -12.87 -5.60
C VAL A 266 -6.97 -12.55 -5.14
N TYR A 267 -6.84 -11.39 -4.50
CA TYR A 267 -5.63 -10.96 -3.80
C TYR A 267 -6.01 -10.05 -2.62
N PHE A 268 -5.04 -9.41 -1.97
CA PHE A 268 -5.30 -8.38 -0.96
C PHE A 268 -4.33 -7.20 -1.05
N ASN A 269 -4.79 -6.06 -0.56
CA ASN A 269 -3.97 -4.90 -0.23
C ASN A 269 -4.55 -4.19 1.00
N ALA A 270 -3.70 -3.59 1.86
CA ALA A 270 -4.11 -3.07 3.17
C ALA A 270 -4.92 -4.10 4.01
N SER A 271 -6.09 -3.70 4.56
CA SER A 271 -7.04 -4.60 5.24
C SER A 271 -8.09 -5.24 4.29
N VAL A 272 -8.00 -4.98 2.98
CA VAL A 272 -9.01 -5.36 1.99
C VAL A 272 -8.59 -6.56 1.15
N VAL A 273 -9.46 -7.57 1.09
CA VAL A 273 -9.37 -8.66 0.11
C VAL A 273 -10.14 -8.22 -1.13
N VAL A 274 -9.48 -8.25 -2.28
CA VAL A 274 -9.98 -7.79 -3.58
C VAL A 274 -10.29 -9.00 -4.45
N LEU A 275 -11.47 -9.00 -5.06
CA LEU A 275 -11.89 -9.94 -6.09
C LEU A 275 -12.07 -9.13 -7.38
N LEU A 276 -11.14 -9.26 -8.32
CA LEU A 276 -11.09 -8.49 -9.57
C LEU A 276 -11.57 -9.34 -10.75
N ASN A 277 -12.68 -8.97 -11.38
CA ASN A 277 -13.05 -9.48 -12.70
C ASN A 277 -12.35 -8.63 -13.77
N THR A 278 -11.36 -9.21 -14.45
CA THR A 278 -10.56 -8.54 -15.48
C THR A 278 -11.28 -8.38 -16.83
N GLU A 279 -12.31 -9.18 -17.10
CA GLU A 279 -13.09 -9.09 -18.34
C GLU A 279 -14.20 -8.02 -18.21
N GLU A 280 -14.76 -7.83 -17.01
CA GLU A 280 -15.75 -6.79 -16.70
C GLU A 280 -15.13 -5.45 -16.23
N GLN A 281 -13.84 -5.44 -15.86
CA GLN A 281 -13.17 -4.36 -15.13
C GLN A 281 -13.97 -3.92 -13.89
N GLN A 282 -14.25 -4.88 -13.00
CA GLN A 282 -14.96 -4.63 -11.74
C GLN A 282 -14.27 -5.31 -10.55
N GLN A 283 -14.31 -4.65 -9.38
CA GLN A 283 -13.88 -5.23 -8.12
C GLN A 283 -15.03 -5.44 -7.14
N ARG A 284 -14.96 -6.54 -6.38
CA ARG A 284 -15.69 -6.77 -5.12
C ARG A 284 -14.71 -6.86 -3.97
N HIS A 285 -15.12 -6.41 -2.78
CA HIS A 285 -14.23 -6.24 -1.63
C HIS A 285 -14.75 -6.98 -0.39
N TYR A 286 -13.90 -7.76 0.27
CA TYR A 286 -14.13 -8.19 1.65
C TYR A 286 -13.31 -7.30 2.59
N MET A 287 -14.03 -6.64 3.48
CA MET A 287 -13.55 -5.55 4.35
C MET A 287 -13.82 -5.87 5.82
N GLY A 288 -13.85 -7.17 6.17
CA GLY A 288 -14.17 -7.66 7.51
C GLY A 288 -12.97 -7.75 8.45
N HIS A 289 -11.77 -7.42 7.98
CA HIS A 289 -10.56 -7.22 8.79
C HIS A 289 -10.50 -5.78 9.30
N ASP A 290 -9.86 -5.57 10.45
CA ASP A 290 -9.64 -4.24 11.05
C ASP A 290 -8.19 -3.72 10.91
N ASP A 291 -7.26 -4.57 10.47
CA ASP A 291 -5.84 -4.28 10.23
C ASP A 291 -5.30 -5.10 9.04
N ASP A 292 -4.00 -5.03 8.76
CA ASP A 292 -3.26 -5.68 7.67
C ASP A 292 -3.63 -7.15 7.41
N VAL A 293 -4.08 -7.48 6.19
CA VAL A 293 -4.15 -8.89 5.71
C VAL A 293 -2.74 -9.38 5.36
N LYS A 294 -2.39 -10.60 5.81
CA LYS A 294 -1.05 -11.20 5.63
C LYS A 294 -1.06 -12.55 4.91
N CYS A 295 -2.14 -13.32 4.97
CA CYS A 295 -2.25 -14.58 4.25
C CYS A 295 -3.69 -14.87 3.79
N LEU A 296 -3.83 -15.64 2.72
CA LEU A 296 -5.10 -16.01 2.10
C LEU A 296 -5.02 -17.45 1.57
N SER A 297 -6.11 -18.21 1.65
CA SER A 297 -6.20 -19.54 1.03
C SER A 297 -7.61 -19.85 0.56
N VAL A 298 -7.72 -20.48 -0.62
CA VAL A 298 -8.98 -20.94 -1.20
C VAL A 298 -9.23 -22.41 -0.86
N HIS A 299 -10.45 -22.69 -0.38
CA HIS A 299 -10.95 -24.02 -0.02
C HIS A 299 -11.22 -24.89 -1.27
N PRO A 300 -11.23 -26.23 -1.18
CA PRO A 300 -11.48 -27.10 -2.35
C PRO A 300 -12.83 -26.92 -3.07
N ASP A 301 -13.81 -26.26 -2.45
CA ASP A 301 -15.07 -25.87 -3.12
C ASP A 301 -14.92 -24.67 -4.08
N MET A 302 -13.75 -24.01 -4.07
CA MET A 302 -13.43 -22.80 -4.83
C MET A 302 -14.36 -21.60 -4.57
N VAL A 303 -15.03 -21.58 -3.42
CA VAL A 303 -16.03 -20.58 -2.99
C VAL A 303 -15.78 -20.07 -1.57
N THR A 304 -15.25 -20.92 -0.71
CA THR A 304 -14.88 -20.57 0.67
C THR A 304 -13.43 -20.09 0.70
N ILE A 305 -13.18 -18.93 1.33
CA ILE A 305 -11.85 -18.30 1.41
C ILE A 305 -11.51 -18.05 2.88
N ALA A 306 -10.31 -18.44 3.32
CA ALA A 306 -9.78 -18.12 4.64
C ALA A 306 -8.69 -17.04 4.52
N THR A 307 -8.72 -16.04 5.41
CA THR A 307 -7.79 -14.90 5.41
C THR A 307 -7.34 -14.52 6.82
N GLY A 308 -6.02 -14.41 7.00
CA GLY A 308 -5.37 -14.08 8.28
C GLY A 308 -4.80 -12.67 8.30
N GLN A 309 -4.86 -12.02 9.46
CA GLN A 309 -4.44 -10.62 9.66
C GLN A 309 -3.36 -10.46 10.76
N VAL A 310 -2.83 -9.24 10.85
CA VAL A 310 -2.01 -8.76 11.98
C VAL A 310 -2.89 -8.51 13.22
N ALA A 311 -2.26 -8.46 14.39
CA ALA A 311 -2.86 -7.97 15.64
C ALA A 311 -3.18 -6.47 15.49
N GLY A 312 -4.46 -6.11 15.61
CA GLY A 312 -4.92 -4.75 15.34
C GLY A 312 -4.45 -3.73 16.39
N ASN A 313 -4.16 -2.51 15.96
CA ASN A 313 -3.85 -1.39 16.87
C ASN A 313 -5.09 -0.58 17.33
N SER A 314 -6.30 -1.00 16.95
CA SER A 314 -7.54 -0.25 17.23
C SER A 314 -7.92 -0.24 18.72
N LYS A 315 -8.24 0.96 19.24
CA LYS A 315 -8.91 1.13 20.55
C LYS A 315 -10.35 0.63 20.54
N ASP A 316 -11.01 0.68 19.37
CA ASP A 316 -12.37 0.18 19.16
C ASP A 316 -12.34 -1.32 18.84
N GLY A 317 -12.27 -2.17 19.87
CA GLY A 317 -12.27 -3.64 19.77
C GLY A 317 -13.57 -4.28 19.24
N LYS A 318 -14.36 -3.56 18.42
CA LYS A 318 -15.63 -4.00 17.81
C LYS A 318 -15.93 -3.35 16.43
N VAL A 319 -14.96 -3.28 15.52
CA VAL A 319 -15.24 -2.89 14.12
C VAL A 319 -15.60 -4.12 13.28
N ARG A 320 -16.86 -4.58 13.35
CA ARG A 320 -17.40 -5.58 12.41
C ARG A 320 -18.03 -4.90 11.19
N ASN A 321 -17.17 -4.43 10.28
CA ASN A 321 -17.60 -3.97 8.96
C ASN A 321 -18.19 -5.14 8.17
N LYS A 322 -19.48 -5.07 7.84
CA LYS A 322 -20.12 -6.02 6.93
C LYS A 322 -19.77 -5.63 5.50
N SER A 323 -19.06 -6.48 4.76
CA SER A 323 -18.98 -6.32 3.30
C SER A 323 -20.39 -6.47 2.70
N VAL A 324 -20.66 -5.67 1.67
CA VAL A 324 -21.93 -5.70 0.93
C VAL A 324 -22.03 -6.93 0.02
N TYR A 325 -20.90 -7.55 -0.34
CA TYR A 325 -20.81 -8.58 -1.36
C TYR A 325 -20.39 -9.97 -0.84
N LEU A 326 -19.83 -10.04 0.37
CA LEU A 326 -19.08 -11.19 0.89
C LEU A 326 -19.35 -11.34 2.39
N ASN A 327 -19.90 -12.50 2.81
CA ASN A 327 -20.28 -12.73 4.20
C ASN A 327 -19.19 -13.49 4.96
N THR A 328 -18.82 -13.01 6.15
CA THR A 328 -18.04 -13.78 7.13
C THR A 328 -18.87 -14.96 7.64
N LEU A 329 -18.37 -16.18 7.45
CA LEU A 329 -18.93 -17.41 8.01
C LEU A 329 -18.46 -17.65 9.44
N HIS A 330 -17.14 -17.53 9.67
CA HIS A 330 -16.48 -17.85 10.93
C HIS A 330 -15.35 -16.85 11.23
N VAL A 331 -15.04 -16.66 12.51
CA VAL A 331 -13.86 -15.92 12.99
C VAL A 331 -13.14 -16.78 14.01
N LEU A 332 -11.92 -17.22 13.70
CA LEU A 332 -11.25 -18.30 14.42
C LEU A 332 -9.99 -17.83 15.15
N GLY A 333 -9.72 -18.48 16.30
CA GLY A 333 -8.51 -18.27 17.11
C GLY A 333 -8.38 -16.89 17.76
N MET A 334 -9.48 -16.18 18.04
CA MET A 334 -9.43 -14.93 18.81
C MET A 334 -8.76 -15.17 20.18
N GLY A 335 -7.64 -14.48 20.42
CA GLY A 335 -6.83 -14.64 21.64
C GLY A 335 -5.99 -15.92 21.71
N VAL A 336 -5.89 -16.69 20.61
CA VAL A 336 -5.04 -17.89 20.50
C VAL A 336 -3.75 -17.59 19.75
N PHE A 337 -3.82 -16.80 18.67
CA PHE A 337 -2.65 -16.39 17.90
C PHE A 337 -1.93 -15.20 18.56
N ASP A 338 -0.62 -15.09 18.32
CA ASP A 338 0.19 -13.92 18.68
C ASP A 338 0.71 -13.19 17.43
N ARG A 339 0.86 -11.86 17.54
CA ARG A 339 1.36 -10.90 16.54
C ARG A 339 0.66 -10.85 15.17
N ALA A 340 0.58 -11.94 14.42
CA ALA A 340 -0.08 -12.03 13.11
C ALA A 340 -0.29 -13.49 12.69
N VAL A 341 -1.25 -13.76 11.80
CA VAL A 341 -1.37 -15.06 11.11
C VAL A 341 -0.64 -14.98 9.77
N THR A 342 0.46 -15.72 9.62
CA THR A 342 1.42 -15.59 8.50
C THR A 342 1.23 -16.62 7.39
N CYS A 343 0.74 -17.80 7.74
CA CYS A 343 0.40 -18.86 6.78
C CYS A 343 -1.00 -19.41 7.10
N VAL A 344 -1.79 -19.72 6.07
CA VAL A 344 -3.07 -20.42 6.20
C VAL A 344 -3.26 -21.36 5.00
N ALA A 345 -3.72 -22.59 5.23
CA ALA A 345 -4.01 -23.53 4.15
C ALA A 345 -5.10 -24.54 4.48
N PHE A 346 -6.05 -24.72 3.56
CA PHE A 346 -7.03 -25.80 3.63
C PHE A 346 -6.42 -27.14 3.18
N SER A 347 -6.79 -28.20 3.90
CA SER A 347 -6.66 -29.59 3.45
C SER A 347 -7.38 -29.81 2.11
N LYS A 348 -6.94 -30.79 1.31
CA LYS A 348 -7.46 -31.00 -0.05
C LYS A 348 -8.17 -32.36 -0.20
N SER A 349 -7.52 -33.46 0.18
CA SER A 349 -8.01 -34.84 0.05
C SER A 349 -9.29 -35.19 0.82
N ASN A 350 -9.61 -34.48 1.91
CA ASN A 350 -10.83 -34.66 2.71
C ASN A 350 -11.91 -33.61 2.40
N GLY A 351 -11.82 -32.92 1.26
CA GLY A 351 -12.75 -31.85 0.88
C GLY A 351 -12.61 -30.57 1.71
N GLY A 352 -11.48 -30.35 2.39
CA GLY A 352 -11.19 -29.11 3.12
C GLY A 352 -11.67 -29.05 4.56
N ALA A 353 -12.08 -30.18 5.14
CA ALA A 353 -12.58 -30.25 6.52
C ALA A 353 -11.57 -29.82 7.61
N HIS A 354 -10.27 -29.77 7.28
CA HIS A 354 -9.21 -29.20 8.14
C HIS A 354 -8.60 -27.94 7.52
N LEU A 355 -8.24 -27.00 8.38
CA LEU A 355 -7.53 -25.76 8.05
C LEU A 355 -6.33 -25.63 9.00
N CYS A 356 -5.13 -25.40 8.46
CA CYS A 356 -3.94 -25.13 9.27
C CYS A 356 -3.58 -23.65 9.21
N ALA A 357 -3.01 -23.14 10.29
CA ALA A 357 -2.55 -21.77 10.43
C ALA A 357 -1.20 -21.73 11.16
N VAL A 358 -0.33 -20.79 10.78
CA VAL A 358 0.93 -20.48 11.48
C VAL A 358 0.96 -19.00 11.83
N ASP A 359 1.42 -18.67 13.03
CA ASP A 359 1.52 -17.29 13.51
C ASP A 359 2.93 -16.68 13.42
N ASP A 360 3.05 -15.41 13.82
CA ASP A 360 4.31 -14.66 13.93
C ASP A 360 4.85 -14.63 15.37
N ALA A 361 4.43 -15.58 16.23
CA ALA A 361 4.99 -15.76 17.56
C ALA A 361 6.48 -16.16 17.48
N ASN A 362 7.23 -15.95 18.56
CA ASN A 362 8.66 -16.30 18.62
C ASN A 362 8.96 -17.82 18.44
N ASP A 363 7.95 -18.67 18.62
CA ASP A 363 8.00 -20.13 18.43
C ASP A 363 7.25 -20.61 17.16
N HIS A 364 6.67 -19.68 16.38
CA HIS A 364 5.79 -19.88 15.22
C HIS A 364 4.84 -21.07 15.37
N ILE A 365 3.71 -20.89 16.06
CA ILE A 365 2.82 -22.00 16.41
C ILE A 365 2.07 -22.48 15.16
N LEU A 366 2.31 -23.73 14.76
CA LEU A 366 1.48 -24.43 13.78
C LEU A 366 0.26 -25.00 14.51
N SER A 367 -0.93 -24.56 14.12
CA SER A 367 -2.21 -25.03 14.64
C SER A 367 -3.07 -25.63 13.53
N VAL A 368 -3.94 -26.60 13.88
CA VAL A 368 -4.87 -27.24 12.95
C VAL A 368 -6.28 -27.19 13.52
N TRP A 369 -7.26 -26.86 12.68
CA TRP A 369 -8.62 -26.52 13.04
C TRP A 369 -9.64 -27.32 12.21
N ASN A 370 -10.70 -27.80 12.85
CA ASN A 370 -11.95 -28.07 12.15
C ASN A 370 -12.76 -26.77 12.12
N TRP A 371 -12.63 -26.05 11.01
CA TRP A 371 -13.09 -24.66 10.92
C TRP A 371 -14.61 -24.51 11.03
N GLN A 372 -15.37 -25.44 10.44
CA GLN A 372 -16.84 -25.48 10.48
C GLN A 372 -17.42 -25.64 11.90
N LYS A 373 -16.64 -26.19 12.83
CA LYS A 373 -17.01 -26.39 14.24
C LYS A 373 -16.27 -25.44 15.18
N GLU A 374 -15.57 -24.45 14.60
CA GLU A 374 -14.74 -23.44 15.29
C GLU A 374 -13.73 -24.05 16.29
N LYS A 375 -13.30 -25.30 16.04
CA LYS A 375 -12.57 -26.12 17.00
C LYS A 375 -11.12 -26.37 16.57
N GLN A 376 -10.18 -25.97 17.42
CA GLN A 376 -8.79 -26.40 17.36
C GLN A 376 -8.67 -27.92 17.63
N LEU A 377 -7.88 -28.60 16.80
CA LEU A 377 -7.64 -30.04 16.84
C LEU A 377 -6.26 -30.36 17.42
N ALA A 378 -5.23 -29.64 16.99
CA ALA A 378 -3.85 -29.83 17.38
C ALA A 378 -3.07 -28.49 17.33
N GLU A 379 -1.96 -28.42 18.06
CA GLU A 379 -0.98 -27.35 18.00
C GLU A 379 0.44 -27.89 18.25
N VAL A 380 1.45 -27.21 17.70
CA VAL A 380 2.87 -27.49 17.95
C VAL A 380 3.72 -26.26 17.63
N LYS A 381 4.84 -26.09 18.34
CA LYS A 381 5.88 -25.13 17.95
C LYS A 381 6.50 -25.56 16.63
N CYS A 382 6.31 -24.80 15.54
CA CYS A 382 6.82 -25.19 14.22
C CYS A 382 8.34 -25.02 14.16
N SER A 383 8.81 -23.83 14.53
CA SER A 383 10.15 -23.33 14.29
C SER A 383 10.42 -22.07 15.12
N ASN A 384 11.63 -21.93 15.68
CA ASN A 384 12.10 -20.68 16.29
C ASN A 384 12.62 -19.67 15.24
N ASP A 385 12.40 -19.98 13.96
CA ASP A 385 12.96 -19.32 12.79
C ASP A 385 11.86 -19.19 11.72
N SER A 386 11.72 -17.99 11.15
CA SER A 386 10.62 -17.57 10.25
C SER A 386 10.12 -18.67 9.31
N VAL A 387 8.85 -19.03 9.47
CA VAL A 387 8.08 -19.92 8.59
C VAL A 387 7.55 -19.10 7.41
N LEU A 388 7.75 -19.60 6.20
CA LEU A 388 7.43 -18.91 4.94
C LEU A 388 6.32 -19.61 4.13
N GLY A 389 5.95 -20.83 4.51
CA GLY A 389 4.80 -21.55 3.95
C GLY A 389 4.37 -22.70 4.85
N ALA A 390 3.06 -22.96 4.85
CA ALA A 390 2.45 -24.15 5.44
C ALA A 390 1.35 -24.64 4.51
N VAL A 391 1.40 -25.91 4.10
CA VAL A 391 0.47 -26.51 3.13
C VAL A 391 0.11 -27.93 3.53
N PHE A 392 -1.12 -28.37 3.25
CA PHE A 392 -1.47 -29.79 3.31
C PHE A 392 -1.01 -30.52 2.04
N HIS A 393 -0.60 -31.77 2.19
CA HIS A 393 -0.34 -32.68 1.07
C HIS A 393 -1.65 -32.99 0.32
N PRO A 394 -1.67 -32.97 -1.03
CA PRO A 394 -2.91 -33.03 -1.80
C PRO A 394 -3.69 -34.34 -1.62
N MET A 395 -3.00 -35.44 -1.32
CA MET A 395 -3.59 -36.78 -1.19
C MET A 395 -3.71 -37.28 0.26
N ASP A 396 -3.31 -36.49 1.28
CA ASP A 396 -3.27 -36.92 2.68
C ASP A 396 -3.75 -35.78 3.61
N PRO A 397 -4.87 -35.93 4.34
CA PRO A 397 -5.47 -34.86 5.12
C PRO A 397 -4.80 -34.64 6.49
N ASN A 398 -3.82 -35.47 6.83
CA ASN A 398 -3.07 -35.44 8.09
C ASN A 398 -1.61 -35.00 7.89
N LEU A 399 -1.08 -35.04 6.65
CA LEU A 399 0.27 -34.61 6.33
C LEU A 399 0.32 -33.12 5.95
N ILE A 400 1.03 -32.33 6.75
CA ILE A 400 1.31 -30.90 6.51
C ILE A 400 2.81 -30.74 6.23
N VAL A 401 3.17 -29.91 5.25
CA VAL A 401 4.56 -29.49 5.01
C VAL A 401 4.70 -28.03 5.39
N THR A 402 5.70 -27.70 6.22
CA THR A 402 6.11 -26.32 6.47
C THR A 402 7.54 -26.06 6.02
N CYS A 403 7.78 -24.88 5.47
CA CYS A 403 9.09 -24.47 4.95
C CYS A 403 9.41 -23.03 5.36
N GLY A 404 10.71 -22.71 5.44
CA GLY A 404 11.14 -21.36 5.76
C GLY A 404 12.64 -21.23 6.00
N LYS A 405 13.01 -20.31 6.88
CA LYS A 405 14.42 -20.06 7.27
C LYS A 405 15.02 -21.35 7.83
N SER A 406 16.07 -21.84 7.17
CA SER A 406 16.82 -23.04 7.56
C SER A 406 15.99 -24.30 7.85
N HIS A 407 14.76 -24.42 7.36
CA HIS A 407 13.91 -25.59 7.63
C HIS A 407 12.98 -25.99 6.48
N ILE A 408 12.76 -27.30 6.40
CA ILE A 408 11.58 -27.94 5.83
C ILE A 408 11.20 -29.09 6.76
N ASN A 409 9.93 -29.17 7.14
CA ASN A 409 9.39 -30.12 8.09
C ASN A 409 8.11 -30.75 7.52
N PHE A 410 8.04 -32.07 7.60
CA PHE A 410 6.84 -32.87 7.31
C PHE A 410 6.19 -33.22 8.65
N TRP A 411 4.93 -32.87 8.84
CA TRP A 411 4.18 -33.05 10.07
C TRP A 411 3.03 -34.02 9.85
N THR A 412 2.95 -35.10 10.62
CA THR A 412 1.81 -36.03 10.57
C THR A 412 0.89 -35.76 11.75
N MET A 413 -0.39 -35.50 11.48
CA MET A 413 -1.40 -35.29 12.50
C MET A 413 -1.95 -36.63 13.00
N GLU A 414 -1.69 -36.95 14.26
CA GLU A 414 -2.17 -38.15 14.94
C GLU A 414 -3.04 -37.73 16.13
N GLY A 415 -4.36 -37.85 15.96
CA GLY A 415 -5.35 -37.41 16.96
C GLY A 415 -5.33 -35.90 17.18
N ASN A 416 -4.75 -35.48 18.31
CA ASN A 416 -4.54 -34.08 18.70
C ASN A 416 -3.05 -33.67 18.71
N THR A 417 -2.17 -34.50 18.15
CA THR A 417 -0.71 -34.30 18.14
C THR A 417 -0.18 -34.16 16.71
N LEU A 418 0.95 -33.46 16.55
CA LEU A 418 1.64 -33.26 15.29
C LEU A 418 3.08 -33.81 15.40
N THR A 419 3.35 -34.96 14.78
CA THR A 419 4.66 -35.61 14.85
C THR A 419 5.60 -35.05 13.77
N LYS A 420 6.82 -34.64 14.15
CA LYS A 420 7.76 -33.90 13.29
C LYS A 420 8.77 -34.82 12.60
N LYS A 421 8.86 -34.73 11.28
CA LYS A 421 9.88 -35.39 10.45
C LYS A 421 10.61 -34.34 9.60
N GLN A 422 11.88 -34.08 9.91
CA GLN A 422 12.66 -33.05 9.23
C GLN A 422 13.15 -33.50 7.84
N GLY A 423 13.15 -32.59 6.86
CA GLY A 423 13.74 -32.83 5.54
C GLY A 423 15.28 -32.91 5.59
N LEU A 424 15.84 -33.95 4.96
CA LEU A 424 17.26 -34.25 4.89
C LEU A 424 17.81 -33.90 3.49
N PHE A 425 18.72 -32.91 3.44
CA PHE A 425 19.39 -32.49 2.20
C PHE A 425 20.55 -33.43 1.78
N GLU A 426 21.09 -34.19 2.74
CA GLU A 426 22.11 -35.23 2.56
C GLU A 426 23.37 -34.77 1.81
N LYS A 427 23.40 -35.00 0.49
CA LYS A 427 24.50 -34.67 -0.43
C LYS A 427 24.43 -33.23 -0.97
N HIS A 428 23.31 -32.55 -0.76
CA HIS A 428 23.09 -31.17 -1.18
C HIS A 428 23.40 -30.19 -0.04
N GLU A 429 23.95 -29.03 -0.37
CA GLU A 429 24.14 -27.96 0.62
C GLU A 429 22.78 -27.49 1.15
N LYS A 430 22.70 -27.25 2.46
CA LYS A 430 21.46 -26.81 3.11
C LYS A 430 21.24 -25.31 2.83
N PRO A 431 20.15 -24.91 2.14
CA PRO A 431 19.91 -23.52 1.81
C PRO A 431 19.54 -22.67 3.04
N LYS A 432 19.80 -21.37 2.94
CA LYS A 432 19.49 -20.37 3.98
C LYS A 432 17.98 -20.26 4.23
N TYR A 433 17.19 -20.33 3.16
CA TYR A 433 15.73 -20.45 3.22
C TYR A 433 15.24 -21.50 2.21
N VAL A 434 14.24 -22.29 2.60
CA VAL A 434 13.29 -22.88 1.65
C VAL A 434 12.15 -21.88 1.51
N LEU A 435 11.90 -21.39 0.30
CA LEU A 435 11.08 -20.20 0.06
C LEU A 435 9.63 -20.52 -0.28
N CYS A 436 9.40 -21.62 -1.00
CA CYS A 436 8.08 -22.06 -1.45
C CYS A 436 8.00 -23.59 -1.54
N VAL A 437 6.77 -24.11 -1.60
CA VAL A 437 6.46 -25.54 -1.74
C VAL A 437 5.22 -25.75 -2.60
N ALA A 438 5.29 -26.72 -3.49
CA ALA A 438 4.21 -27.23 -4.33
C ALA A 438 4.21 -28.77 -4.28
N PHE A 439 3.31 -29.44 -5.00
CA PHE A 439 3.27 -30.91 -5.09
C PHE A 439 3.02 -31.36 -6.53
N ALA A 440 3.73 -32.40 -6.96
CA ALA A 440 3.46 -33.11 -8.21
C ALA A 440 2.21 -34.01 -8.08
N GLU A 441 1.65 -34.45 -9.21
CA GLU A 441 0.45 -35.32 -9.25
C GLU A 441 0.64 -36.65 -8.52
N ASN A 442 1.86 -37.18 -8.47
CA ASN A 442 2.19 -38.40 -7.74
C ASN A 442 2.17 -38.22 -6.19
N GLY A 443 2.20 -36.97 -5.72
CA GLY A 443 2.27 -36.56 -4.31
C GLY A 443 3.69 -36.29 -3.79
N ASP A 444 4.71 -36.25 -4.65
CA ASP A 444 6.02 -35.75 -4.25
C ASP A 444 5.94 -34.24 -3.99
N ALA A 445 6.59 -33.77 -2.92
CA ALA A 445 6.67 -32.34 -2.64
C ALA A 445 7.80 -31.72 -3.47
N ILE A 446 7.58 -30.54 -4.05
CA ILE A 446 8.57 -29.79 -4.83
C ILE A 446 8.83 -28.47 -4.10
N THR A 447 10.10 -28.08 -3.94
CA THR A 447 10.46 -26.88 -3.15
C THR A 447 11.51 -26.02 -3.84
N GLY A 448 11.28 -24.71 -3.86
CA GLY A 448 12.24 -23.70 -4.30
C GLY A 448 13.05 -23.15 -3.12
N ASP A 449 14.36 -22.98 -3.31
CA ASP A 449 15.26 -22.50 -2.26
C ASP A 449 15.80 -21.07 -2.49
N SER A 450 16.52 -20.53 -1.50
CA SER A 450 17.16 -19.20 -1.55
C SER A 450 18.32 -19.07 -2.54
N SER A 451 18.84 -20.18 -3.04
CA SER A 451 20.06 -20.29 -3.83
C SER A 451 19.79 -20.52 -5.33
N GLY A 452 18.52 -20.64 -5.72
CA GLY A 452 18.10 -20.85 -7.11
C GLY A 452 17.90 -22.32 -7.49
N ASN A 453 17.82 -23.23 -6.52
CA ASN A 453 17.60 -24.66 -6.76
C ASN A 453 16.13 -25.05 -6.59
N ILE A 454 15.73 -26.12 -7.28
CA ILE A 454 14.46 -26.82 -7.08
C ILE A 454 14.77 -28.24 -6.60
N TYR A 455 14.13 -28.66 -5.51
CA TYR A 455 14.27 -30.01 -4.93
C TYR A 455 12.93 -30.75 -4.93
N VAL A 456 12.97 -32.03 -5.29
CA VAL A 456 11.83 -32.95 -5.23
C VAL A 456 12.02 -33.91 -4.05
N TRP A 457 10.98 -34.11 -3.26
CA TRP A 457 10.98 -34.91 -2.03
C TRP A 457 9.98 -36.05 -2.17
N ALA A 458 10.48 -37.29 -2.23
CA ALA A 458 9.65 -38.47 -2.44
C ALA A 458 8.54 -38.61 -1.39
N LYS A 459 7.31 -38.85 -1.85
CA LYS A 459 6.10 -39.03 -1.04
C LYS A 459 6.29 -40.04 0.09
N GLY A 460 5.88 -39.66 1.30
CA GLY A 460 6.09 -40.46 2.53
C GLY A 460 7.54 -40.52 3.01
N GLY A 461 8.50 -40.03 2.23
CA GLY A 461 9.91 -39.87 2.60
C GLY A 461 10.15 -38.65 3.49
N SER A 462 11.40 -38.19 3.51
CA SER A 462 11.84 -36.86 3.96
C SER A 462 13.25 -36.58 3.43
N ARG A 463 13.53 -37.09 2.22
CA ARG A 463 14.84 -37.12 1.54
C ARG A 463 14.62 -36.67 0.10
N ILE A 464 15.63 -36.03 -0.48
CA ILE A 464 15.57 -35.52 -1.85
C ILE A 464 15.68 -36.70 -2.84
N SER A 465 14.71 -36.83 -3.75
CA SER A 465 14.74 -37.79 -4.86
C SER A 465 15.44 -37.20 -6.09
N GLN A 466 15.07 -35.97 -6.47
CA GLN A 466 15.62 -35.25 -7.63
C GLN A 466 15.93 -33.79 -7.25
N ALA A 467 16.92 -33.20 -7.93
CA ALA A 467 17.34 -31.83 -7.73
C ALA A 467 17.71 -31.17 -9.06
N VAL A 468 17.15 -29.99 -9.32
CA VAL A 468 17.56 -29.09 -10.40
C VAL A 468 18.39 -27.97 -9.78
N ALA A 469 19.71 -28.02 -9.95
CA ALA A 469 20.62 -27.02 -9.43
C ALA A 469 20.72 -25.83 -10.39
N GLY A 470 20.71 -24.59 -9.86
CA GLY A 470 20.81 -23.39 -10.68
C GLY A 470 19.65 -23.20 -11.67
N ALA A 471 18.42 -23.57 -11.27
CA ALA A 471 17.20 -23.30 -12.02
C ALA A 471 16.96 -21.80 -12.26
N HIS A 472 17.42 -20.98 -11.30
CA HIS A 472 17.38 -19.52 -11.29
C HIS A 472 18.72 -18.93 -10.78
N GLU A 473 19.01 -17.66 -11.06
CA GLU A 473 20.22 -16.98 -10.56
C GLU A 473 20.18 -16.64 -9.05
N GLY A 474 19.07 -16.91 -8.38
CA GLY A 474 18.84 -16.64 -6.98
C GLY A 474 17.47 -17.18 -6.55
N GLY A 475 17.02 -16.78 -5.36
CA GLY A 475 15.88 -17.41 -4.69
C GLY A 475 14.62 -17.64 -5.55
N VAL A 476 14.12 -18.88 -5.55
CA VAL A 476 12.89 -19.29 -6.22
C VAL A 476 11.71 -19.00 -5.29
N PHE A 477 11.01 -17.87 -5.51
CA PHE A 477 9.98 -17.39 -4.60
C PHE A 477 8.62 -18.08 -4.75
N SER A 478 8.32 -18.66 -5.91
CA SER A 478 7.05 -19.34 -6.17
C SER A 478 7.26 -20.59 -7.04
N LEU A 479 6.45 -21.61 -6.78
CA LEU A 479 6.28 -22.79 -7.63
C LEU A 479 4.78 -23.03 -7.81
N LEU A 480 4.39 -23.41 -9.02
CA LEU A 480 3.03 -23.72 -9.41
C LEU A 480 3.07 -24.98 -10.27
N VAL A 481 2.32 -26.02 -9.92
CA VAL A 481 2.06 -27.17 -10.81
C VAL A 481 0.71 -26.93 -11.48
N LEU A 482 0.68 -27.06 -12.80
CA LEU A 482 -0.49 -26.81 -13.65
C LEU A 482 -1.36 -28.07 -13.78
N LYS A 483 -2.59 -27.93 -14.25
CA LYS A 483 -3.56 -29.03 -14.43
C LYS A 483 -3.17 -30.09 -15.47
N ASP A 484 -2.08 -29.89 -16.22
CA ASP A 484 -1.51 -30.85 -17.17
C ASP A 484 -0.25 -31.57 -16.60
N GLY A 485 0.10 -31.32 -15.34
CA GLY A 485 1.27 -31.87 -14.67
C GLY A 485 2.59 -31.15 -14.94
N THR A 486 2.61 -30.15 -15.84
CA THR A 486 3.78 -29.26 -16.03
C THR A 486 3.93 -28.29 -14.85
N MET A 487 5.10 -27.67 -14.71
CA MET A 487 5.41 -26.79 -13.59
C MET A 487 5.89 -25.41 -14.07
N VAL A 488 5.52 -24.36 -13.34
CA VAL A 488 6.03 -23.00 -13.51
C VAL A 488 6.77 -22.55 -12.25
N SER A 489 7.97 -22.00 -12.40
CA SER A 489 8.75 -21.40 -11.30
C SER A 489 8.91 -19.89 -11.45
N GLY A 490 8.91 -19.20 -10.31
CA GLY A 490 9.02 -17.75 -10.20
C GLY A 490 10.34 -17.32 -9.57
N GLY A 491 11.21 -16.72 -10.38
CA GLY A 491 12.55 -16.29 -10.02
C GLY A 491 12.61 -14.91 -9.36
N GLY A 492 13.33 -14.83 -8.24
CA GLY A 492 13.53 -13.59 -7.51
C GLY A 492 14.57 -12.67 -8.11
N LYS A 493 15.81 -13.14 -8.28
CA LYS A 493 16.93 -12.28 -8.72
C LYS A 493 16.89 -11.98 -10.22
N ASP A 494 16.61 -12.99 -11.03
CA ASP A 494 16.57 -12.94 -12.49
C ASP A 494 15.23 -12.43 -13.05
N ARG A 495 14.19 -12.30 -12.22
CA ARG A 495 12.81 -11.91 -12.59
C ARG A 495 12.13 -12.87 -13.57
N ARG A 496 12.64 -14.11 -13.72
CA ARG A 496 12.13 -15.04 -14.74
C ARG A 496 10.95 -15.87 -14.27
N VAL A 497 10.01 -16.10 -15.19
CA VAL A 497 8.93 -17.07 -15.08
C VAL A 497 9.27 -18.21 -16.03
N VAL A 498 9.52 -19.40 -15.50
CA VAL A 498 10.09 -20.53 -16.27
C VAL A 498 9.12 -21.70 -16.28
N LEU A 499 8.84 -22.25 -17.45
CA LEU A 499 8.05 -23.46 -17.67
C LEU A 499 8.96 -24.70 -17.71
N TRP A 500 8.53 -25.75 -17.03
CA TRP A 500 9.21 -27.04 -16.91
C TRP A 500 8.26 -28.19 -17.26
N ASP A 501 8.78 -29.23 -17.90
CA ASP A 501 8.06 -30.48 -18.10
C ASP A 501 8.04 -31.38 -16.85
N HIS A 502 7.38 -32.54 -16.98
CA HIS A 502 7.23 -33.56 -15.95
C HIS A 502 8.54 -34.19 -15.47
N ASP A 503 9.60 -34.12 -16.28
CA ASP A 503 10.97 -34.57 -15.94
C ASP A 503 11.82 -33.44 -15.32
N TYR A 504 11.22 -32.26 -15.11
CA TYR A 504 11.84 -31.03 -14.62
C TYR A 504 12.90 -30.44 -15.56
N THR A 505 12.75 -30.63 -16.88
CA THR A 505 13.56 -29.96 -17.90
C THR A 505 12.91 -28.64 -18.33
N LYS A 506 13.73 -27.60 -18.55
CA LYS A 506 13.27 -26.26 -18.96
C LYS A 506 12.72 -26.28 -20.39
N GLN A 507 11.46 -25.86 -20.54
CA GLN A 507 10.75 -25.81 -21.83
C GLN A 507 10.64 -24.38 -22.39
N SER A 508 10.39 -23.39 -21.53
CA SER A 508 10.26 -21.98 -21.93
C SER A 508 10.57 -21.03 -20.77
N GLU A 509 10.92 -19.77 -21.05
CA GLU A 509 11.06 -18.74 -20.02
C GLU A 509 10.68 -17.34 -20.54
N MET A 510 10.07 -16.56 -19.65
CA MET A 510 9.76 -15.13 -19.83
C MET A 510 10.49 -14.33 -18.74
N GLU A 511 10.92 -13.10 -19.03
CA GLU A 511 11.51 -12.20 -18.01
C GLU A 511 10.57 -11.03 -17.70
N VAL A 512 10.23 -10.84 -16.42
CA VAL A 512 9.42 -9.71 -15.98
C VAL A 512 10.25 -8.42 -16.01
N GLY A 513 9.75 -7.41 -16.72
CA GLY A 513 10.44 -6.13 -16.91
C GLY A 513 10.79 -5.42 -15.60
N GLU A 514 11.96 -4.79 -15.57
CA GLU A 514 12.53 -4.15 -14.38
C GLU A 514 11.62 -3.15 -13.63
N PRO A 515 10.75 -2.35 -14.30
CA PRO A 515 9.79 -1.50 -13.61
C PRO A 515 8.78 -2.28 -12.74
N LEU A 516 8.42 -3.50 -13.14
CA LEU A 516 7.47 -4.38 -12.43
C LEU A 516 8.19 -5.34 -11.46
N GLY A 517 9.47 -5.63 -11.69
CA GLY A 517 10.38 -6.26 -10.72
C GLY A 517 10.21 -7.78 -10.51
N PRO A 518 10.94 -8.34 -9.52
CA PRO A 518 10.97 -9.77 -9.20
C PRO A 518 9.61 -10.46 -9.07
N VAL A 519 9.57 -11.75 -9.44
CA VAL A 519 8.40 -12.60 -9.23
C VAL A 519 8.23 -12.88 -7.73
N ARG A 520 7.01 -12.75 -7.21
CA ARG A 520 6.63 -13.09 -5.82
C ARG A 520 5.71 -14.31 -5.75
N ALA A 521 4.67 -14.34 -6.59
CA ALA A 521 3.61 -15.33 -6.55
C ALA A 521 3.18 -15.71 -7.97
N LEU A 522 2.73 -16.95 -8.14
CA LEU A 522 2.18 -17.47 -9.39
C LEU A 522 0.79 -18.05 -9.14
N SER A 523 -0.10 -17.88 -10.12
CA SER A 523 -1.43 -18.50 -10.14
C SER A 523 -1.76 -19.01 -11.53
N GLU A 524 -2.47 -20.13 -11.61
CA GLU A 524 -2.95 -20.67 -12.88
C GLU A 524 -4.18 -19.88 -13.36
N GLY A 525 -4.22 -19.55 -14.64
CA GLY A 525 -5.30 -18.78 -15.26
C GLY A 525 -6.34 -19.66 -15.95
N LYS A 526 -6.87 -19.16 -17.06
CA LYS A 526 -7.56 -19.95 -18.09
C LYS A 526 -6.52 -20.87 -18.79
N PRO A 527 -6.92 -21.89 -19.56
CA PRO A 527 -5.95 -22.75 -20.25
C PRO A 527 -4.98 -21.96 -21.14
N GLY A 528 -3.67 -22.11 -20.89
CA GLY A 528 -2.60 -21.34 -21.55
C GLY A 528 -2.25 -19.99 -20.90
N GLU A 529 -2.97 -19.58 -19.86
CA GLU A 529 -2.82 -18.30 -19.14
C GLU A 529 -2.35 -18.53 -17.69
N LEU A 530 -1.57 -17.60 -17.15
CA LEU A 530 -1.14 -17.57 -15.76
C LEU A 530 -1.06 -16.13 -15.23
N PHE A 531 -1.13 -15.96 -13.91
CA PHE A 531 -0.98 -14.65 -13.26
C PHE A 531 0.31 -14.60 -12.43
N VAL A 532 1.05 -13.50 -12.58
CA VAL A 532 2.32 -13.26 -11.89
C VAL A 532 2.15 -12.06 -10.96
N GLY A 533 2.19 -12.29 -9.65
CA GLY A 533 2.31 -11.22 -8.65
C GLY A 533 3.78 -10.88 -8.43
N THR A 534 4.15 -9.60 -8.48
CA THR A 534 5.55 -9.14 -8.37
C THR A 534 5.87 -8.52 -7.01
N THR A 535 7.16 -8.32 -6.70
CA THR A 535 7.58 -7.63 -5.47
C THR A 535 7.45 -6.10 -5.53
N LYS A 536 7.17 -5.52 -6.71
CA LYS A 536 6.80 -4.11 -6.87
C LYS A 536 5.28 -3.94 -7.00
N ASN A 537 4.54 -4.65 -6.15
CA ASN A 537 3.10 -4.50 -5.94
C ASN A 537 2.20 -4.51 -7.19
N ALA A 538 2.62 -5.24 -8.24
CA ALA A 538 1.89 -5.40 -9.48
C ALA A 538 1.40 -6.84 -9.69
N ILE A 539 0.33 -7.00 -10.47
CA ILE A 539 -0.13 -8.30 -11.01
C ILE A 539 -0.09 -8.22 -12.54
N ILE A 540 0.47 -9.25 -13.15
CA ILE A 540 0.67 -9.38 -14.60
C ILE A 540 -0.14 -10.57 -15.10
N ARG A 541 -0.97 -10.36 -16.12
CA ARG A 541 -1.54 -11.42 -16.98
C ARG A 541 -0.45 -11.92 -17.91
N ALA A 542 -0.19 -13.21 -17.91
CA ALA A 542 0.92 -13.80 -18.64
C ALA A 542 0.50 -15.06 -19.43
N ALA A 543 1.15 -15.29 -20.57
CA ALA A 543 1.00 -16.51 -21.36
C ALA A 543 2.31 -16.79 -22.12
N PHE A 544 2.80 -18.03 -22.08
CA PHE A 544 4.01 -18.42 -22.80
C PHE A 544 3.77 -18.39 -24.32
N PRO A 545 4.78 -18.01 -25.14
CA PRO A 545 6.18 -17.83 -24.77
C PRO A 545 6.59 -16.40 -24.38
N ASP A 546 5.74 -15.39 -24.62
CA ASP A 546 6.17 -13.98 -24.67
C ASP A 546 5.13 -12.94 -24.16
N THR A 547 3.92 -13.35 -23.79
CA THR A 547 2.87 -12.42 -23.37
C THR A 547 3.02 -12.06 -21.90
N LEU A 548 3.27 -10.77 -21.62
CA LEU A 548 3.25 -10.18 -20.27
C LEU A 548 2.49 -8.85 -20.32
N THR A 549 1.40 -8.71 -19.58
CA THR A 549 0.57 -7.49 -19.53
C THR A 549 0.21 -7.14 -18.08
N PRO A 550 0.63 -5.99 -17.53
CA PRO A 550 0.19 -5.57 -16.20
C PRO A 550 -1.32 -5.31 -16.20
N ILE A 551 -2.00 -5.77 -15.14
CA ILE A 551 -3.45 -5.61 -14.92
C ILE A 551 -3.78 -4.98 -13.57
N VAL A 552 -2.82 -4.99 -12.64
CA VAL A 552 -2.86 -4.23 -11.38
C VAL A 552 -1.47 -3.64 -11.16
N GLN A 553 -1.41 -2.36 -10.80
CA GLN A 553 -0.20 -1.66 -10.39
C GLN A 553 -0.49 -0.80 -9.17
N GLY A 554 0.55 -0.42 -8.42
CA GLY A 554 0.46 0.46 -7.26
C GLY A 554 1.84 0.82 -6.74
N HIS A 555 1.88 1.72 -5.75
CA HIS A 555 3.11 2.08 -5.07
C HIS A 555 3.65 0.93 -4.20
N THR A 556 4.93 1.03 -3.86
CA THR A 556 5.69 -0.01 -3.16
C THR A 556 6.24 0.45 -1.82
N ASP A 557 6.13 1.73 -1.49
CA ASP A 557 6.58 2.35 -0.25
C ASP A 557 5.63 3.49 0.16
N GLU A 558 5.91 4.16 1.28
CA GLU A 558 4.96 5.07 1.94
C GLU A 558 4.46 6.23 1.03
N LEU A 559 3.13 6.29 0.84
CA LEU A 559 2.44 7.18 -0.10
C LEU A 559 1.77 8.38 0.59
N TRP A 560 2.01 9.61 0.09
CA TRP A 560 1.42 10.85 0.61
C TRP A 560 0.98 11.84 -0.47
N GLY A 561 1.67 11.88 -1.61
CA GLY A 561 1.29 12.77 -2.70
C GLY A 561 0.02 12.27 -3.37
N LEU A 562 -1.00 13.13 -3.39
CA LEU A 562 -2.26 12.96 -4.12
C LEU A 562 -2.71 14.35 -4.57
N ASP A 563 -3.09 14.49 -5.84
CA ASP A 563 -3.94 15.59 -6.32
C ASP A 563 -4.77 15.13 -7.53
N VAL A 564 -5.83 15.86 -7.86
CA VAL A 564 -6.80 15.52 -8.91
C VAL A 564 -6.68 16.44 -10.12
N HIS A 565 -6.91 15.91 -11.32
CA HIS A 565 -6.87 16.73 -12.52
C HIS A 565 -8.08 17.69 -12.55
N PRO A 566 -7.90 19.00 -12.80
CA PRO A 566 -8.95 20.01 -12.58
C PRO A 566 -10.17 19.94 -13.52
N SER A 567 -10.15 19.03 -14.50
CA SER A 567 -11.20 18.91 -15.54
C SER A 567 -11.30 17.52 -16.21
N MET A 568 -10.63 16.49 -15.67
CA MET A 568 -10.69 15.12 -16.21
C MET A 568 -10.73 14.10 -15.08
N GLU A 569 -11.28 12.93 -15.36
CA GLU A 569 -11.45 11.78 -14.49
C GLU A 569 -10.11 11.07 -14.18
N GLN A 570 -9.12 11.85 -13.73
CA GLN A 570 -7.72 11.48 -13.52
C GLN A 570 -7.21 12.04 -12.19
N PHE A 571 -6.25 11.35 -11.59
CA PHE A 571 -5.53 11.81 -10.40
C PHE A 571 -4.05 11.41 -10.49
N ILE A 572 -3.20 12.09 -9.73
CA ILE A 572 -1.77 11.79 -9.65
C ILE A 572 -1.39 11.35 -8.25
N THR A 573 -0.41 10.46 -8.14
CA THR A 573 0.21 10.10 -6.86
C THR A 573 1.73 10.16 -6.90
N CYS A 574 2.36 10.42 -5.75
CA CYS A 574 3.81 10.26 -5.59
C CYS A 574 4.16 9.77 -4.17
N ALA A 575 5.15 8.87 -4.08
CA ALA A 575 5.48 8.15 -2.85
C ALA A 575 7.00 8.04 -2.61
N GLN A 576 7.33 7.47 -1.44
CA GLN A 576 8.70 7.19 -1.01
C GLN A 576 9.44 6.13 -1.85
N ASP A 577 8.75 5.44 -2.76
CA ASP A 577 9.36 4.57 -3.78
C ASP A 577 9.94 5.31 -4.99
N LYS A 578 9.87 6.65 -4.97
CA LYS A 578 10.35 7.56 -6.03
C LYS A 578 9.60 7.42 -7.35
N LEU A 579 8.39 6.86 -7.34
CA LEU A 579 7.48 6.90 -8.48
C LEU A 579 6.54 8.09 -8.37
N VAL A 580 6.29 8.73 -9.51
CA VAL A 580 5.12 9.57 -9.77
C VAL A 580 4.25 8.80 -10.76
N GLN A 581 2.95 8.67 -10.50
CA GLN A 581 2.02 7.93 -11.35
C GLN A 581 0.78 8.77 -11.64
N LEU A 582 0.44 8.95 -12.91
CA LEU A 582 -0.83 9.53 -13.36
C LEU A 582 -1.82 8.39 -13.64
N TRP A 583 -3.01 8.45 -13.07
CA TRP A 583 -4.03 7.42 -13.14
C TRP A 583 -5.28 7.92 -13.86
N ASP A 584 -5.95 7.01 -14.55
CA ASP A 584 -7.31 7.20 -15.03
C ASP A 584 -8.30 6.41 -14.13
N THR A 585 -9.43 7.04 -13.79
CA THR A 585 -10.40 6.51 -12.82
C THR A 585 -11.46 5.60 -13.44
N ASN A 586 -11.42 5.41 -14.78
CA ASN A 586 -12.36 4.60 -15.55
C ASN A 586 -11.78 3.22 -15.94
N SER A 587 -10.57 3.21 -16.48
CA SER A 587 -9.78 1.99 -16.75
C SER A 587 -9.08 1.45 -15.51
N HIS A 588 -8.97 2.28 -14.47
CA HIS A 588 -8.26 1.99 -13.23
C HIS A 588 -6.79 1.56 -13.41
N GLN A 589 -6.13 2.04 -14.47
CA GLN A 589 -4.70 1.82 -14.75
C GLN A 589 -3.90 3.13 -14.71
N PRO A 590 -2.57 3.07 -14.53
CA PRO A 590 -1.73 4.25 -14.69
C PRO A 590 -1.59 4.60 -16.18
N LEU A 591 -1.99 5.81 -16.57
CA LEU A 591 -1.71 6.40 -17.88
C LEU A 591 -0.20 6.52 -18.11
N TRP A 592 0.55 6.77 -17.03
CA TRP A 592 2.00 6.64 -16.99
C TRP A 592 2.56 6.48 -15.58
N SER A 593 3.80 6.01 -15.52
CA SER A 593 4.65 6.01 -14.33
C SER A 593 6.01 6.60 -14.67
N LYS A 594 6.52 7.52 -13.84
CA LYS A 594 7.80 8.21 -13.98
C LYS A 594 8.62 7.99 -12.71
N ALA A 595 9.82 7.46 -12.84
CA ALA A 595 10.80 7.47 -11.74
C ALA A 595 11.44 8.87 -11.63
N ILE A 596 11.63 9.34 -10.40
CA ILE A 596 12.33 10.58 -10.06
C ILE A 596 13.50 10.30 -9.12
N ASP A 597 14.42 11.27 -8.96
CA ASP A 597 15.64 11.09 -8.17
C ASP A 597 15.38 10.90 -6.66
N ASP A 598 14.34 11.55 -6.13
CA ASP A 598 14.05 11.68 -4.70
C ASP A 598 12.70 11.04 -4.33
N GLN A 599 12.48 10.86 -3.03
CA GLN A 599 11.22 10.38 -2.49
C GLN A 599 10.13 11.45 -2.63
N GLY A 600 9.03 11.11 -3.29
CA GLY A 600 7.88 12.00 -3.47
C GLY A 600 7.09 12.18 -2.17
N ARG A 601 6.59 13.39 -1.94
CA ARG A 601 5.84 13.76 -0.73
C ARG A 601 4.49 14.40 -1.03
N SER A 602 4.44 15.34 -1.96
CA SER A 602 3.25 16.13 -2.28
C SER A 602 3.15 16.36 -3.79
N ALA A 603 1.94 16.58 -4.28
CA ALA A 603 1.67 16.89 -5.68
C ALA A 603 0.62 18.01 -5.78
N GLY A 604 0.60 18.71 -6.92
CA GLY A 604 -0.39 19.73 -7.23
C GLY A 604 -0.46 20.02 -8.72
N PHE A 605 -1.64 19.96 -9.33
CA PHE A 605 -1.87 20.34 -10.73
C PHE A 605 -1.94 21.86 -10.91
N HIS A 606 -1.41 22.35 -12.02
CA HIS A 606 -1.73 23.71 -12.48
C HIS A 606 -3.19 23.75 -12.98
N PRO A 607 -3.98 24.82 -12.78
CA PRO A 607 -5.40 24.84 -13.13
C PRO A 607 -5.73 24.57 -14.61
N SER A 608 -4.76 24.69 -15.52
CA SER A 608 -4.91 24.30 -16.93
C SER A 608 -4.70 22.80 -17.20
N GLY A 609 -4.43 21.97 -16.19
CA GLY A 609 -4.21 20.52 -16.31
C GLY A 609 -2.86 20.07 -16.88
N GLY A 610 -2.35 20.77 -17.90
CA GLY A 610 -1.20 20.36 -18.70
C GLY A 610 0.18 20.32 -18.02
N VAL A 611 0.31 20.71 -16.75
CA VAL A 611 1.50 20.43 -15.94
C VAL A 611 1.13 20.11 -14.49
N VAL A 612 2.05 19.43 -13.80
CA VAL A 612 1.91 19.03 -12.40
C VAL A 612 3.21 19.24 -11.63
N ALA A 613 3.13 19.89 -10.47
CA ALA A 613 4.23 20.04 -9.54
C ALA A 613 4.30 18.86 -8.57
N VAL A 614 5.51 18.44 -8.21
CA VAL A 614 5.80 17.37 -7.27
C VAL A 614 6.85 17.86 -6.27
N GLY A 615 6.48 17.89 -4.99
CA GLY A 615 7.37 18.17 -3.87
C GLY A 615 7.99 16.88 -3.32
N THR A 616 9.28 16.94 -2.96
CA THR A 616 10.03 15.78 -2.46
C THR A 616 10.40 15.92 -0.98
N MET A 617 10.97 14.86 -0.40
CA MET A 617 11.45 14.87 0.99
C MET A 617 12.77 15.63 1.22
N SER A 618 13.42 16.17 0.17
CA SER A 618 14.78 16.75 0.24
C SER A 618 14.85 18.27 0.18
N GLY A 619 13.70 18.95 0.11
CA GLY A 619 13.62 20.38 -0.26
C GLY A 619 13.63 20.63 -1.76
N ARG A 620 13.83 19.59 -2.60
CA ARG A 620 13.58 19.69 -4.05
C ARG A 620 12.08 19.70 -4.35
N TRP A 621 11.73 20.40 -5.42
CA TRP A 621 10.45 20.22 -6.10
C TRP A 621 10.67 20.34 -7.62
N LEU A 622 9.83 19.66 -8.39
CA LEU A 622 9.94 19.53 -9.83
C LEU A 622 8.58 19.64 -10.49
N VAL A 623 8.56 20.02 -11.77
CA VAL A 623 7.33 20.12 -12.56
C VAL A 623 7.45 19.19 -13.76
N LEU A 624 6.43 18.35 -13.95
CA LEU A 624 6.29 17.46 -15.09
C LEU A 624 5.24 17.98 -16.05
N ASP A 625 5.45 17.74 -17.34
CA ASP A 625 4.40 17.81 -18.35
C ASP A 625 3.43 16.64 -18.16
N THR A 626 2.12 16.92 -18.10
CA THR A 626 1.10 15.91 -17.80
C THR A 626 0.96 14.88 -18.92
N ASP A 627 1.20 15.27 -20.19
CA ASP A 627 1.06 14.40 -21.35
C ASP A 627 2.38 13.72 -21.72
N THR A 628 3.47 14.50 -21.86
CA THR A 628 4.77 14.01 -22.36
C THR A 628 5.63 13.38 -21.26
N ARG A 629 5.33 13.64 -19.98
CA ARG A 629 6.11 13.23 -18.80
C ARG A 629 7.52 13.83 -18.75
N ASP A 630 7.79 14.88 -19.51
CA ASP A 630 9.09 15.57 -19.52
C ASP A 630 9.26 16.48 -18.30
N LEU A 631 10.52 16.72 -17.93
CA LEU A 631 10.86 17.65 -16.85
C LEU A 631 10.77 19.09 -17.39
N VAL A 632 9.80 19.84 -16.90
CA VAL A 632 9.55 21.24 -17.27
C VAL A 632 10.43 22.19 -16.45
N SER A 633 10.53 21.97 -15.14
CA SER A 633 11.43 22.71 -14.25
C SER A 633 11.82 21.87 -13.03
N MET A 634 12.90 22.25 -12.36
CA MET A 634 13.31 21.71 -11.07
C MET A 634 13.95 22.81 -10.23
N HIS A 635 13.60 22.86 -8.96
CA HIS A 635 13.99 23.88 -8.00
C HIS A 635 14.32 23.24 -6.64
N THR A 636 14.99 23.98 -5.77
CA THR A 636 15.30 23.58 -4.40
C THR A 636 15.07 24.76 -3.45
N ASP A 637 14.23 24.58 -2.45
CA ASP A 637 13.93 25.57 -1.42
C ASP A 637 14.10 24.93 -0.03
N GLY A 638 15.21 25.26 0.63
CA GLY A 638 15.60 24.60 1.89
C GLY A 638 16.27 23.24 1.64
N ASN A 639 16.21 22.38 2.65
CA ASN A 639 16.76 21.01 2.65
C ASN A 639 15.81 20.02 3.38
N GLU A 640 14.55 20.42 3.53
CA GLU A 640 13.53 19.79 4.39
C GLU A 640 12.31 19.38 3.56
N ILE A 641 11.47 18.50 4.12
CA ILE A 641 10.34 17.90 3.42
C ILE A 641 9.37 18.96 2.86
N ILE A 642 9.09 18.91 1.55
CA ILE A 642 8.04 19.72 0.90
C ILE A 642 6.68 19.05 1.16
N SER A 643 6.03 19.47 2.24
CA SER A 643 4.80 18.86 2.76
C SER A 643 3.55 19.14 1.93
N ASN A 644 3.48 20.29 1.26
CA ASN A 644 2.33 20.68 0.45
C ASN A 644 2.76 21.58 -0.71
N ILE A 645 2.13 21.42 -1.88
CA ILE A 645 2.48 22.19 -3.08
C ILE A 645 1.21 22.44 -3.90
N LYS A 646 0.82 23.71 -4.09
CA LYS A 646 -0.41 24.07 -4.83
C LYS A 646 -0.30 25.37 -5.61
N TYR A 647 -0.85 25.37 -6.80
CA TYR A 647 -1.07 26.58 -7.59
C TYR A 647 -2.24 27.41 -7.04
N SER A 648 -2.21 28.70 -7.31
CA SER A 648 -3.36 29.59 -7.10
C SER A 648 -4.49 29.26 -8.09
N PRO A 649 -5.77 29.54 -7.78
CA PRO A 649 -6.90 29.30 -8.68
C PRO A 649 -6.78 29.95 -10.07
N ASP A 650 -6.03 31.04 -10.19
CA ASP A 650 -5.76 31.73 -11.47
C ASP A 650 -4.53 31.18 -12.22
N GLY A 651 -3.79 30.25 -11.63
CA GLY A 651 -2.56 29.65 -12.18
C GLY A 651 -1.32 30.54 -12.16
N ASN A 652 -1.43 31.80 -11.75
CA ASN A 652 -0.32 32.77 -11.80
C ASN A 652 0.71 32.61 -10.68
N TYR A 653 0.41 31.82 -9.64
CA TYR A 653 1.30 31.55 -8.52
C TYR A 653 1.35 30.06 -8.14
N LEU A 654 2.46 29.66 -7.52
CA LEU A 654 2.68 28.36 -6.90
C LEU A 654 3.18 28.58 -5.46
N ALA A 655 2.47 28.00 -4.50
CA ALA A 655 2.86 27.96 -3.09
C ALA A 655 3.49 26.60 -2.77
N VAL A 656 4.69 26.64 -2.17
CA VAL A 656 5.48 25.47 -1.78
C VAL A 656 5.69 25.51 -0.28
N GLY A 657 4.93 24.72 0.48
CA GLY A 657 5.02 24.60 1.94
C GLY A 657 6.06 23.56 2.35
N SER A 658 6.89 23.90 3.33
CA SER A 658 8.05 23.10 3.73
C SER A 658 8.13 22.87 5.25
N HIS A 659 8.84 21.81 5.63
CA HIS A 659 9.20 21.51 7.00
C HIS A 659 10.30 22.43 7.57
N ASP A 660 10.87 23.32 6.76
CA ASP A 660 11.75 24.41 7.22
C ASP A 660 11.01 25.61 7.86
N ASN A 661 9.72 25.43 8.21
CA ASN A 661 8.76 26.41 8.74
C ASN A 661 8.31 27.50 7.74
N PHE A 662 8.64 27.41 6.46
CA PHE A 662 8.32 28.45 5.48
C PHE A 662 7.35 28.00 4.38
N VAL A 663 6.73 28.99 3.71
CA VAL A 663 6.07 28.79 2.42
C VAL A 663 6.72 29.69 1.38
N TYR A 664 7.20 29.10 0.30
CA TYR A 664 7.83 29.79 -0.82
C TYR A 664 6.77 30.08 -1.89
N ILE A 665 6.70 31.33 -2.37
CA ILE A 665 5.75 31.73 -3.41
C ILE A 665 6.53 31.99 -4.70
N TYR A 666 6.18 31.25 -5.75
CA TYR A 666 6.68 31.45 -7.10
C TYR A 666 5.61 32.12 -7.95
N ALA A 667 6.00 33.11 -8.75
CA ALA A 667 5.23 33.55 -9.90
C ALA A 667 5.39 32.52 -11.02
N VAL A 668 4.26 32.21 -11.66
CA VAL A 668 4.12 31.18 -12.68
C VAL A 668 3.65 31.85 -13.96
N THR A 669 4.29 31.53 -15.08
CA THR A 669 3.89 32.02 -16.40
C THR A 669 3.95 30.91 -17.43
N GLU A 670 3.49 31.21 -18.65
CA GLU A 670 3.51 30.28 -19.80
C GLU A 670 2.73 28.97 -19.49
N ASN A 671 1.59 29.12 -18.80
CA ASN A 671 0.69 28.04 -18.34
C ASN A 671 1.40 26.94 -17.55
N GLY A 672 2.13 27.33 -16.49
CA GLY A 672 2.86 26.39 -15.65
C GLY A 672 4.19 25.92 -16.24
N ARG A 673 4.71 26.56 -17.29
CA ARG A 673 5.98 26.17 -17.92
C ARG A 673 7.20 26.99 -17.48
N LYS A 674 6.99 28.02 -16.66
CA LYS A 674 8.04 28.95 -16.23
C LYS A 674 7.78 29.51 -14.84
N TYR A 675 8.84 29.60 -14.04
CA TYR A 675 8.78 29.86 -12.61
C TYR A 675 9.84 30.89 -12.20
N SER A 676 9.46 31.86 -11.37
CA SER A 676 10.40 32.77 -10.70
C SER A 676 9.96 33.02 -9.26
N ARG A 677 10.90 33.00 -8.30
CA ARG A 677 10.56 33.13 -6.88
C ARG A 677 10.13 34.57 -6.58
N ALA A 678 8.88 34.75 -6.20
CA ALA A 678 8.24 36.05 -6.01
C ALA A 678 8.16 36.48 -4.53
N GLY A 679 8.08 35.51 -3.60
CA GLY A 679 7.98 35.80 -2.17
C GLY A 679 8.35 34.62 -1.27
N LYS A 680 8.33 34.88 0.04
CA LYS A 680 8.54 33.88 1.09
C LYS A 680 7.75 34.28 2.33
N CYS A 681 6.79 33.44 2.72
CA CYS A 681 6.08 33.55 3.99
C CYS A 681 7.02 33.16 5.14
N SER A 682 7.03 33.95 6.21
CA SER A 682 7.92 33.78 7.35
C SER A 682 7.22 34.22 8.64
N GLY A 683 7.08 33.29 9.60
CA GLY A 683 6.41 33.57 10.88
C GLY A 683 5.82 32.36 11.61
N HIS A 684 5.75 31.17 10.98
CA HIS A 684 5.37 29.93 11.68
C HIS A 684 6.47 29.47 12.65
N SER A 685 6.05 28.95 13.80
CA SER A 685 6.94 28.40 14.84
C SER A 685 7.43 26.98 14.53
N SER A 686 6.72 26.26 13.66
CA SER A 686 6.93 24.84 13.34
C SER A 686 6.60 24.55 11.87
N PHE A 687 6.86 23.31 11.43
CA PHE A 687 6.72 22.84 10.05
C PHE A 687 5.32 23.09 9.49
N VAL A 688 5.23 23.49 8.22
CA VAL A 688 3.94 23.70 7.54
C VAL A 688 3.31 22.36 7.21
N THR A 689 2.02 22.18 7.51
CA THR A 689 1.26 20.93 7.25
C THR A 689 0.28 21.06 6.09
N HIS A 690 -0.45 22.18 6.02
CA HIS A 690 -1.48 22.42 5.02
C HIS A 690 -1.43 23.88 4.54
N LEU A 691 -1.87 24.10 3.30
CA LEU A 691 -2.12 25.44 2.76
C LEU A 691 -3.33 25.44 1.81
N ASP A 692 -4.12 26.50 1.85
CA ASP A 692 -5.21 26.75 0.91
C ASP A 692 -5.15 28.20 0.39
N TRP A 693 -5.46 28.38 -0.89
CA TRP A 693 -5.56 29.69 -1.54
C TRP A 693 -6.98 30.26 -1.41
N SER A 694 -7.09 31.58 -1.28
CA SER A 694 -8.35 32.30 -1.44
C SER A 694 -8.88 32.19 -2.87
N GLN A 695 -10.19 32.30 -3.06
CA GLN A 695 -10.85 32.18 -4.35
C GLN A 695 -10.44 33.28 -5.35
N ASP A 696 -9.94 34.41 -4.85
CA ASP A 696 -9.40 35.53 -5.63
C ASP A 696 -7.89 35.44 -5.90
N SER A 697 -7.21 34.37 -5.45
CA SER A 697 -5.75 34.16 -5.55
C SER A 697 -4.86 35.18 -4.80
N HIS A 698 -5.41 36.12 -4.02
CA HIS A 698 -4.64 37.17 -3.34
C HIS A 698 -4.12 36.76 -1.95
N TYR A 699 -4.66 35.70 -1.35
CA TYR A 699 -4.34 35.28 0.01
C TYR A 699 -4.10 33.78 0.14
N LEU A 700 -3.28 33.42 1.13
CA LEU A 700 -3.04 32.05 1.59
C LEU A 700 -3.44 31.93 3.06
N VAL A 701 -4.07 30.82 3.43
CA VAL A 701 -4.13 30.32 4.82
C VAL A 701 -3.22 29.11 4.95
N THR A 702 -2.51 29.00 6.07
CA THR A 702 -1.58 27.90 6.34
C THR A 702 -1.78 27.33 7.75
N ASN A 703 -1.49 26.04 7.91
CA ASN A 703 -1.44 25.37 9.21
C ASN A 703 -0.01 24.88 9.50
N SER A 704 0.39 24.83 10.78
CA SER A 704 1.68 24.28 11.21
C SER A 704 1.55 23.19 12.28
N GLY A 705 2.64 22.45 12.49
CA GLY A 705 2.77 21.43 13.54
C GLY A 705 2.66 21.94 14.99
N ASP A 706 2.69 23.27 15.23
CA ASP A 706 2.40 23.88 16.53
C ASP A 706 0.90 24.24 16.72
N TYR A 707 0.08 23.95 15.71
CA TYR A 707 -1.36 24.22 15.58
C TYR A 707 -1.70 25.71 15.37
N GLU A 708 -0.80 26.45 14.74
CA GLU A 708 -1.02 27.84 14.34
C GLU A 708 -1.83 27.91 13.04
N ILE A 709 -2.69 28.92 12.92
CA ILE A 709 -3.39 29.29 11.68
C ILE A 709 -2.91 30.68 11.29
N LEU A 710 -2.10 30.79 10.24
CA LEU A 710 -1.55 32.07 9.75
C LEU A 710 -2.07 32.40 8.36
N PHE A 711 -2.13 33.70 8.03
CA PHE A 711 -2.66 34.24 6.78
C PHE A 711 -1.61 35.10 6.08
N TRP A 712 -1.55 35.05 4.75
CA TRP A 712 -0.49 35.71 3.98
C TRP A 712 -1.02 36.45 2.76
N GLU A 713 -0.50 37.65 2.50
CA GLU A 713 -0.72 38.41 1.26
C GLU A 713 0.19 37.83 0.16
N ALA A 714 -0.40 37.33 -0.93
CA ALA A 714 0.34 36.89 -2.11
C ALA A 714 0.53 38.04 -3.12
N PRO A 715 1.62 38.04 -3.91
CA PRO A 715 2.79 37.17 -3.81
C PRO A 715 3.80 37.61 -2.73
N SER A 716 3.51 38.67 -1.95
CA SER A 716 4.51 39.33 -1.10
C SER A 716 5.02 38.47 0.07
N GLY A 717 4.23 37.49 0.52
CA GLY A 717 4.53 36.66 1.69
C GLY A 717 4.39 37.39 3.02
N LYS A 718 3.76 38.57 3.06
CA LYS A 718 3.54 39.33 4.30
C LYS A 718 2.45 38.66 5.14
N HIS A 719 2.73 38.49 6.44
CA HIS A 719 1.76 38.00 7.43
C HIS A 719 0.60 39.00 7.62
N VAL A 720 -0.63 38.55 7.41
CA VAL A 720 -1.86 39.33 7.56
C VAL A 720 -2.42 39.13 8.98
N THR A 721 -2.13 40.09 9.86
CA THR A 721 -2.59 40.08 11.26
C THR A 721 -4.02 40.57 11.46
N SER A 722 -4.67 41.10 10.41
CA SER A 722 -6.04 41.60 10.46
C SER A 722 -7.06 40.46 10.32
N MET A 723 -7.41 39.83 11.45
CA MET A 723 -8.39 38.74 11.49
C MET A 723 -9.79 39.17 11.00
N ASP A 724 -10.10 40.48 11.02
CA ASP A 724 -11.35 41.01 10.47
C ASP A 724 -11.41 41.00 8.94
N ALA A 725 -10.27 41.08 8.26
CA ALA A 725 -10.21 40.89 6.81
C ALA A 725 -10.34 39.40 6.42
N MET A 726 -9.80 38.50 7.24
CA MET A 726 -9.70 37.07 6.91
C MET A 726 -10.91 36.23 7.36
N ARG A 727 -11.69 36.66 8.37
CA ARG A 727 -12.84 35.89 8.93
C ARG A 727 -13.95 35.59 7.91
N ASN A 728 -14.07 36.41 6.87
CA ASN A 728 -15.11 36.32 5.83
C ASN A 728 -14.53 35.92 4.46
N MET A 729 -13.26 35.51 4.40
CA MET A 729 -12.60 35.14 3.15
C MET A 729 -13.13 33.83 2.59
N GLU A 730 -13.42 33.79 1.30
CA GLU A 730 -13.81 32.57 0.58
C GLU A 730 -12.56 31.82 0.11
N TRP A 731 -12.37 30.60 0.60
CA TRP A 731 -11.23 29.74 0.26
C TRP A 731 -11.62 28.78 -0.86
N ALA A 732 -10.80 28.72 -1.90
CA ALA A 732 -11.08 27.90 -3.08
C ALA A 732 -11.14 26.40 -2.70
N THR A 733 -10.12 25.96 -1.99
CA THR A 733 -10.01 24.63 -1.37
C THR A 733 -10.08 24.74 0.15
N TYR A 734 -10.44 23.64 0.81
CA TYR A 734 -10.31 23.48 2.26
C TYR A 734 -9.61 22.14 2.50
N THR A 735 -8.30 22.21 2.73
CA THR A 735 -7.43 21.11 3.14
C THR A 735 -6.73 21.38 4.46
N CYS A 736 -6.70 22.65 4.91
CA CYS A 736 -6.38 23.05 6.26
C CYS A 736 -7.34 22.39 7.27
N THR A 737 -6.82 21.39 7.99
CA THR A 737 -7.52 20.67 9.06
C THR A 737 -7.88 21.58 10.25
N LEU A 738 -7.16 22.70 10.42
CA LEU A 738 -7.44 23.72 11.43
C LEU A 738 -8.11 24.95 10.78
N GLY A 739 -9.44 25.02 10.88
CA GLY A 739 -10.23 26.14 10.38
C GLY A 739 -11.71 26.06 10.79
N PHE A 740 -12.40 27.19 10.88
CA PHE A 740 -13.77 27.25 11.43
C PHE A 740 -14.81 26.43 10.64
N ASN A 741 -14.62 26.26 9.32
CA ASN A 741 -15.51 25.46 8.46
C ASN A 741 -15.16 23.95 8.43
N ALA A 742 -14.12 23.53 9.15
CA ALA A 742 -13.63 22.16 9.17
C ALA A 742 -13.50 21.55 10.59
N PHE A 743 -13.37 22.36 11.65
CA PHE A 743 -12.95 21.84 12.97
C PHE A 743 -13.87 20.78 13.60
N GLY A 744 -15.11 20.66 13.16
CA GLY A 744 -16.04 19.63 13.62
C GLY A 744 -15.61 18.19 13.30
N VAL A 745 -14.63 17.99 12.41
CA VAL A 745 -14.04 16.67 12.12
C VAL A 745 -13.21 16.11 13.27
N TRP A 746 -12.65 16.96 14.14
CA TRP A 746 -11.77 16.52 15.22
C TRP A 746 -12.58 15.85 16.34
N PRO A 747 -12.24 14.60 16.74
CA PRO A 747 -12.90 13.93 17.85
C PRO A 747 -12.54 14.56 19.21
N ASP A 748 -13.36 14.30 20.23
CA ASP A 748 -13.06 14.77 21.59
C ASP A 748 -11.74 14.20 22.11
N GLY A 749 -10.85 15.09 22.55
CA GLY A 749 -9.56 14.70 23.12
C GLY A 749 -8.52 14.26 22.08
N ALA A 750 -8.72 14.60 20.81
CA ALA A 750 -7.79 14.31 19.73
C ALA A 750 -6.35 14.82 20.01
N ASP A 751 -5.38 14.07 19.53
CA ASP A 751 -4.07 14.62 19.19
C ASP A 751 -4.19 15.48 17.94
N GLY A 752 -3.34 16.50 17.80
CA GLY A 752 -3.30 17.33 16.59
C GLY A 752 -2.65 16.66 15.38
N THR A 753 -2.36 15.34 15.46
CA THR A 753 -1.99 14.49 14.33
C THR A 753 -3.08 13.48 13.95
N ASP A 754 -4.14 13.32 14.77
CA ASP A 754 -5.15 12.26 14.57
C ASP A 754 -5.90 12.39 13.21
N VAL A 755 -5.90 13.59 12.60
CA VAL A 755 -6.47 13.87 11.28
C VAL A 755 -5.36 14.37 10.35
N ASN A 756 -4.98 13.55 9.37
CA ASN A 756 -3.89 13.83 8.42
C ASN A 756 -4.30 14.75 7.27
N ALA A 757 -5.56 14.71 6.85
CA ALA A 757 -6.07 15.56 5.77
C ALA A 757 -7.59 15.78 5.88
N VAL A 758 -8.05 16.90 5.33
CA VAL A 758 -9.45 17.16 4.98
C VAL A 758 -9.56 17.53 3.50
N CYS A 759 -10.73 17.35 2.90
CA CYS A 759 -11.03 17.86 1.56
C CYS A 759 -12.50 18.26 1.47
N LYS A 760 -12.78 19.47 1.00
CA LYS A 760 -14.14 19.94 0.65
C LYS A 760 -14.45 19.62 -0.81
N SER A 761 -15.61 19.01 -1.05
CA SER A 761 -16.20 18.82 -2.38
C SER A 761 -16.27 20.14 -3.19
N HIS A 762 -16.15 20.09 -4.51
CA HIS A 762 -16.24 21.26 -5.38
C HIS A 762 -17.61 21.96 -5.28
N SER A 763 -18.70 21.19 -5.20
CA SER A 763 -20.06 21.65 -4.88
C SER A 763 -20.21 22.31 -3.50
N SER A 764 -19.17 22.26 -2.66
CA SER A 764 -19.13 22.81 -1.30
C SER A 764 -20.25 22.30 -0.38
N SER A 765 -20.70 21.06 -0.61
CA SER A 765 -21.76 20.38 0.13
C SER A 765 -21.25 19.34 1.14
N LEU A 766 -20.07 18.74 0.86
CA LEU A 766 -19.45 17.68 1.64
C LEU A 766 -18.04 18.06 2.09
N LEU A 767 -17.63 17.49 3.23
CA LEU A 767 -16.26 17.51 3.71
C LEU A 767 -15.83 16.08 4.04
N ALA A 768 -14.76 15.61 3.43
CA ALA A 768 -14.11 14.36 3.80
C ALA A 768 -12.95 14.62 4.78
N SER A 769 -12.63 13.65 5.65
CA SER A 769 -11.39 13.63 6.44
C SER A 769 -10.72 12.26 6.43
N ALA A 770 -9.42 12.26 6.66
CA ALA A 770 -8.53 11.10 6.70
C ALA A 770 -7.84 11.01 8.07
N ASP A 771 -7.93 9.86 8.74
CA ASP A 771 -7.41 9.68 10.12
C ASP A 771 -6.17 8.78 10.23
N ASP A 772 -5.46 8.93 11.35
CA ASP A 772 -4.29 8.11 11.74
C ASP A 772 -4.66 6.64 12.06
N PHE A 773 -5.95 6.29 12.06
CA PHE A 773 -6.48 4.98 12.43
C PHE A 773 -6.92 4.15 11.22
N GLY A 774 -6.59 4.59 10.00
CA GLY A 774 -6.90 3.89 8.74
C GLY A 774 -8.35 4.02 8.30
N LYS A 775 -8.97 5.19 8.56
CA LYS A 775 -10.39 5.43 8.31
C LYS A 775 -10.59 6.73 7.53
N VAL A 776 -11.51 6.66 6.57
CA VAL A 776 -12.04 7.81 5.83
C VAL A 776 -13.37 8.18 6.48
N HIS A 777 -13.61 9.47 6.67
CA HIS A 777 -14.86 9.99 7.20
C HIS A 777 -15.50 10.95 6.18
N LEU A 778 -16.84 10.94 6.10
CA LEU A 778 -17.61 11.89 5.30
C LEU A 778 -18.56 12.68 6.20
N PHE A 779 -18.51 14.01 6.11
CA PHE A 779 -19.30 15.01 6.84
C PHE A 779 -20.04 15.94 5.87
N THR A 780 -21.02 16.67 6.40
CA THR A 780 -21.63 17.83 5.73
C THR A 780 -20.69 19.05 5.81
N PHE A 781 -20.58 19.84 4.75
CA PHE A 781 -19.87 21.14 4.79
C PHE A 781 -20.89 22.30 4.96
N PRO A 782 -20.59 23.34 5.78
CA PRO A 782 -19.41 23.51 6.62
C PRO A 782 -19.48 22.66 7.90
N CYS A 783 -18.36 22.02 8.26
CA CYS A 783 -18.23 21.18 9.44
C CYS A 783 -17.84 22.02 10.67
N SER A 784 -18.75 22.93 11.08
CA SER A 784 -18.48 23.95 12.11
C SER A 784 -19.03 23.64 13.51
N GLN A 785 -19.41 22.40 13.80
CA GLN A 785 -19.96 22.01 15.11
C GLN A 785 -19.12 20.90 15.77
N PRO A 786 -18.83 20.98 17.08
CA PRO A 786 -18.05 19.94 17.76
C PRO A 786 -18.81 18.61 17.76
N ARG A 787 -18.08 17.50 17.60
CA ARG A 787 -18.66 16.15 17.46
C ARG A 787 -19.61 16.05 16.26
N ALA A 788 -19.21 16.60 15.10
CA ALA A 788 -20.03 16.52 13.91
C ALA A 788 -20.27 15.05 13.51
N PRO A 789 -21.51 14.67 13.15
CA PRO A 789 -21.78 13.30 12.72
C PRO A 789 -21.20 13.04 11.33
N SER A 790 -20.49 11.93 11.20
CA SER A 790 -19.92 11.44 9.94
C SER A 790 -20.32 10.00 9.67
N HIS A 791 -20.38 9.63 8.39
CA HIS A 791 -20.25 8.22 8.01
C HIS A 791 -18.77 7.84 8.02
N LYS A 792 -18.42 6.70 8.65
CA LYS A 792 -17.05 6.20 8.82
C LYS A 792 -16.81 4.98 7.95
N TYR A 793 -15.70 4.97 7.21
CA TYR A 793 -15.30 3.93 6.27
C TYR A 793 -13.90 3.43 6.63
N GLY A 794 -13.65 2.13 6.48
CA GLY A 794 -12.33 1.52 6.67
C GLY A 794 -11.92 0.73 5.44
N GLY A 795 -10.65 0.35 5.36
CA GLY A 795 -10.06 -0.39 4.25
C GLY A 795 -8.55 -0.22 4.26
N HIS A 796 -8.10 1.01 4.47
CA HIS A 796 -6.73 1.30 4.89
C HIS A 796 -6.43 0.64 6.25
N SER A 797 -5.22 0.07 6.35
CA SER A 797 -4.68 -0.56 7.57
C SER A 797 -3.64 0.31 8.26
N SER A 798 -2.97 1.20 7.52
CA SER A 798 -2.12 2.25 8.07
C SER A 798 -2.86 3.60 8.10
N HIS A 799 -2.16 4.67 8.46
CA HIS A 799 -2.68 6.04 8.45
C HIS A 799 -3.24 6.38 7.06
N VAL A 800 -4.44 6.96 6.98
CA VAL A 800 -4.90 7.55 5.72
C VAL A 800 -4.21 8.90 5.59
N THR A 801 -3.32 9.03 4.61
CA THR A 801 -2.36 10.14 4.54
C THR A 801 -2.87 11.35 3.80
N ASN A 802 -3.76 11.15 2.82
CA ASN A 802 -4.30 12.22 1.97
C ASN A 802 -5.64 11.79 1.34
N ILE A 803 -6.45 12.78 0.94
CA ILE A 803 -7.76 12.60 0.30
C ILE A 803 -8.07 13.76 -0.66
N ALA A 804 -8.73 13.45 -1.78
CA ALA A 804 -9.24 14.44 -2.73
C ALA A 804 -10.54 13.96 -3.39
N PHE A 805 -11.51 14.86 -3.60
CA PHE A 805 -12.64 14.60 -4.51
C PHE A 805 -12.19 14.79 -5.96
N LEU A 806 -12.73 14.02 -6.90
CA LEU A 806 -12.56 14.31 -8.33
C LEU A 806 -13.30 15.61 -8.69
N HIS A 807 -12.91 16.24 -9.80
CA HIS A 807 -13.36 17.57 -10.24
C HIS A 807 -14.89 17.76 -10.38
N ASP A 808 -15.66 16.68 -10.42
CA ASP A 808 -17.12 16.65 -10.56
C ASP A 808 -17.86 16.14 -9.30
N ASP A 809 -17.13 15.91 -8.20
CA ASP A 809 -17.58 15.26 -6.95
C ASP A 809 -18.10 13.81 -7.10
N SER A 810 -17.91 13.13 -8.24
CA SER A 810 -18.41 11.75 -8.44
C SER A 810 -17.75 10.73 -7.53
N HIS A 811 -16.46 10.90 -7.25
CA HIS A 811 -15.66 10.00 -6.43
C HIS A 811 -14.75 10.78 -5.47
N LEU A 812 -14.42 10.14 -4.35
CA LEU A 812 -13.30 10.49 -3.49
C LEU A 812 -12.14 9.51 -3.75
N ILE A 813 -10.91 10.00 -3.77
CA ILE A 813 -9.67 9.21 -3.76
C ILE A 813 -9.02 9.34 -2.37
N SER A 814 -8.48 8.26 -1.82
CA SER A 814 -7.69 8.26 -0.57
C SER A 814 -6.39 7.46 -0.68
N THR A 815 -5.35 7.90 0.01
CA THR A 815 -4.04 7.22 0.07
C THR A 815 -3.76 6.64 1.46
N GLY A 816 -3.23 5.42 1.53
CA GLY A 816 -3.05 4.67 2.79
C GLY A 816 -1.65 4.65 3.39
N GLY A 817 -0.81 5.64 3.08
CA GLY A 817 0.54 5.72 3.65
C GLY A 817 1.36 4.45 3.47
N LYS A 818 1.65 3.76 4.58
CA LYS A 818 2.48 2.55 4.63
C LYS A 818 1.76 1.27 4.23
N ASP A 819 0.44 1.30 4.05
CA ASP A 819 -0.27 0.17 3.43
C ASP A 819 -0.13 0.14 1.90
N THR A 820 0.45 1.20 1.31
CA THR A 820 0.76 1.36 -0.12
C THR A 820 -0.44 1.37 -1.07
N SER A 821 -1.66 1.37 -0.55
CA SER A 821 -2.89 1.35 -1.37
C SER A 821 -3.40 2.76 -1.69
N ILE A 822 -4.11 2.85 -2.81
CA ILE A 822 -5.01 3.96 -3.16
C ILE A 822 -6.42 3.38 -3.23
N MET A 823 -7.41 4.06 -2.68
CA MET A 823 -8.81 3.62 -2.72
C MET A 823 -9.69 4.67 -3.38
N GLN A 824 -10.51 4.24 -4.34
CA GLN A 824 -11.49 5.05 -5.06
C GLN A 824 -12.89 4.72 -4.54
N TRP A 825 -13.58 5.76 -4.08
CA TRP A 825 -14.87 5.67 -3.42
C TRP A 825 -15.93 6.45 -4.20
N ALA A 826 -16.92 5.77 -4.77
CA ALA A 826 -18.04 6.43 -5.42
C ALA A 826 -18.93 7.15 -4.40
N VAL A 827 -19.33 8.39 -4.71
CA VAL A 827 -20.25 9.19 -3.90
C VAL A 827 -21.68 8.85 -4.30
N VAL A 828 -22.50 8.40 -3.33
CA VAL A 828 -23.85 7.87 -3.55
C VAL A 828 -24.89 8.52 -2.65
#